data_AF-A0A2D6SSZ7-F1
#
_entry.id   AF-A0A2D6SSZ7-F1
#
_cell.length_a   1.000
_cell.length_b   1.000
_cell.length_c   1.000
_cell.angle_alpha   90.00
_cell.angle_beta   90.00
_cell.angle_gamma   90.00
#
_symmetry.space_group_name_H-M   'P 1'
#
loop_
_entity.id
_entity.type
_entity.pdbx_description
1 polymer ?
#
loop_
_entity_poly.entity_id
_entity_poly.type
_entity_poly.pdbx_seq_one_letter_code
_entity_poly.pdbx_strand_id
1 'polypeptide(L)'
;MKQHLFRRADGQRSLCLIGLICGAASVLFIAGSAGAQYPDWKHSGVIYILTTPEGADLPASASVRDFPLLVRLHRDHFRLSEAEEGGRDIRFSAGGKPLSHEIEDWDPQAGVASIWVRIPFIKGSDRQEIRIHWGKADAQSASDGKAVFNASNGYIGVWHFGGEVRDVVGSLKSEDKGTTRAAGMIGGARHFSGKRGVFCGTEIQTLPLGGASHSTQAWFRSDNSNGRIVCWGNEKAQGKVTMCYRSPPRIRMDCYFSNADVRAEIPGRATGWTHAVHTFEDGQAVLYINGEKRGFGNPRHTQLAIDRPARMWIGGWYNNYDYVGDIDEVRISGVARSADWVRLEYENQKPMQTLVGPVVQGGDELSVSPSRIEIDEGETAELAARAGGAQKTYWSMVDGDEERVIASDRYNISFDAGRISGARTFRIRFDAVYADGVRSIEVPVTVKDTLPEPEFALRAPANWDGRRTIEIRPEIRNLEALQEAGVGKLDYRWEVSGLATINDEASGRLVLRRAQNSGRMTVTLALANGGDPVVASTGVVVREPVSDDWVPWIPGDIEMPADGQFYARDESGKGTLHCEGVLQKKAEAVFLRVFADGKKYADETKAPVKDGSYSFAVKLEPTLVKYRIEFGIRTGNAESVLHRAGDIVCGDAYLIAGQSNALATDTREDSPRVTNEWVRSYGRPRFFEERERESLWCKPVWKAQQTHLAELGWWGMELANRLVESQKIPIFVVNGARGGTRIDQHQRNDDNPTDLDTIYGRMLWRVRAASLTHGIRAIIWHQGENDQGAAGPDGGYGWEAYQRYFVEMSADWKRDFPNVSRYYVFQIWPSACAMGRDGNGDMLREKQRTLPRLYSNMQILSTLGIQPGGGCHYPLEGWSVFAERIHSLIERDLYGQTTDEPLSAPNLLQAYFVDAAKRSIALEFDQPIVWDNRLASEFYIDGAEGRVASGSVSGNVLTLTLVGPTSPKRITYLKEESWSQNRLLIGENGMAALTFCNVPVSMQQEKHQ
;
A
#
# COMPACT_ATOMS: atom_id res chain seq x y z
N MET A 1 69.05 19.82 10.44
CA MET A 1 69.96 20.98 10.27
C MET A 1 69.37 22.12 11.11
N LYS A 2 70.13 22.69 12.07
CA LYS A 2 70.86 23.98 11.97
C LYS A 2 69.95 25.17 11.59
N GLN A 3 69.58 26.03 12.56
CA GLN A 3 70.18 27.35 12.89
C GLN A 3 69.63 28.49 11.98
N HIS A 4 69.30 29.71 12.41
CA HIS A 4 69.84 30.64 13.44
C HIS A 4 68.70 31.42 14.19
N LEU A 5 68.78 31.78 15.50
CA LEU A 5 69.36 33.01 16.13
C LEU A 5 68.73 34.35 15.64
N PHE A 6 68.35 35.34 16.47
CA PHE A 6 69.00 35.93 17.67
C PHE A 6 68.05 36.66 18.69
N ARG A 7 68.50 36.78 19.97
CA ARG A 7 68.45 37.89 21.00
C ARG A 7 67.48 39.09 20.87
N ARG A 8 67.07 39.87 21.91
CA ARG A 8 67.31 40.05 23.40
C ARG A 8 66.04 40.76 23.97
N ALA A 9 65.58 40.73 25.24
CA ALA A 9 66.21 40.98 26.57
C ALA A 9 66.55 42.48 26.85
N ASP A 10 66.61 43.01 28.09
CA ASP A 10 66.68 42.43 29.45
C ASP A 10 65.96 43.31 30.54
N GLY A 11 65.40 42.72 31.62
CA GLY A 11 65.12 43.40 32.93
C GLY A 11 63.71 44.00 33.20
N GLN A 12 63.35 44.53 34.40
CA GLN A 12 63.97 44.46 35.75
C GLN A 12 63.04 44.99 36.90
N ARG A 13 63.24 44.54 38.16
CA ARG A 13 62.78 45.07 39.50
C ARG A 13 61.32 44.74 39.95
N SER A 14 60.92 44.43 41.19
CA SER A 14 61.51 44.15 42.54
C SER A 14 61.07 45.12 43.67
N LEU A 15 60.79 44.57 44.88
CA LEU A 15 60.46 45.23 46.18
C LEU A 15 59.06 45.89 46.21
N CYS A 16 58.32 46.10 47.32
CA CYS A 16 58.43 45.84 48.78
C CYS A 16 56.99 46.02 49.40
N LEU A 17 56.57 45.72 50.65
CA LEU A 17 57.05 44.99 51.85
C LEU A 17 55.83 44.80 52.82
N ILE A 18 55.97 44.01 53.92
CA ILE A 18 55.05 43.92 55.11
C ILE A 18 53.73 43.14 54.85
N GLY A 19 53.16 42.33 55.77
CA GLY A 19 53.68 41.76 57.03
C GLY A 19 52.72 41.84 58.25
N LEU A 20 52.33 40.69 58.81
CA LEU A 20 51.62 40.50 60.11
C LEU A 20 50.16 41.03 60.22
N ILE A 21 49.30 40.56 61.14
CA ILE A 21 49.04 39.20 61.69
C ILE A 21 47.66 39.21 62.43
N CYS A 22 47.07 38.02 62.70
CA CYS A 22 45.89 37.78 63.56
C CYS A 22 44.51 38.36 63.13
N GLY A 23 43.44 37.73 63.65
CA GLY A 23 42.06 38.21 63.53
C GLY A 23 41.04 37.11 63.19
N ALA A 24 40.67 36.26 64.14
CA ALA A 24 39.57 35.31 63.95
C ALA A 24 38.21 36.02 64.11
N ALA A 25 37.34 35.91 63.11
CA ALA A 25 35.96 36.39 63.17
C ALA A 25 35.00 35.33 62.61
N SER A 26 34.36 34.58 63.50
CA SER A 26 33.36 33.58 63.14
C SER A 26 32.07 34.24 62.67
N VAL A 27 31.98 34.59 61.39
CA VAL A 27 30.71 35.01 60.79
C VAL A 27 29.81 33.78 60.70
N LEU A 28 28.77 33.77 61.54
CA LEU A 28 27.65 32.86 61.34
C LEU A 28 27.09 33.13 59.94
N PHE A 29 27.15 32.13 59.06
CA PHE A 29 26.09 31.99 58.07
C PHE A 29 24.81 31.66 58.83
N ILE A 30 24.09 32.72 59.21
CA ILE A 30 22.66 32.61 59.50
C ILE A 30 22.07 31.92 58.27
N ALA A 31 21.47 30.76 58.48
CA ALA A 31 20.73 30.08 57.44
C ALA A 31 19.53 30.98 57.08
N GLY A 32 19.71 31.83 56.08
CA GLY A 32 18.63 32.61 55.51
C GLY A 32 17.55 31.64 55.10
N SER A 33 16.40 31.73 55.77
CA SER A 33 15.21 30.98 55.39
C SER A 33 14.97 31.21 53.90
N ALA A 34 14.83 30.13 53.14
CA ALA A 34 14.48 30.23 51.73
C ALA A 34 13.09 30.84 51.63
N GLY A 35 13.04 32.17 51.50
CA GLY A 35 11.79 32.91 51.32
C GLY A 35 11.06 32.37 50.11
N ALA A 36 9.74 32.21 50.23
CA ALA A 36 8.92 31.77 49.11
C ALA A 36 9.18 32.69 47.91
N GLN A 37 9.67 32.14 46.80
CA GLN A 37 10.12 32.93 45.64
C GLN A 37 8.95 33.54 44.83
N TYR A 38 7.72 33.14 45.14
CA TYR A 38 6.48 33.62 44.51
C TYR A 38 5.46 34.07 45.57
N PRO A 39 5.78 35.01 46.48
CA PRO A 39 4.89 35.38 47.59
C PRO A 39 3.78 36.33 47.14
N ASP A 40 4.01 37.10 46.07
CA ASP A 40 3.04 38.04 45.48
C ASP A 40 2.14 37.38 44.42
N TRP A 41 2.30 36.08 44.14
CA TRP A 41 1.46 35.38 43.19
C TRP A 41 0.14 35.04 43.87
N LYS A 42 -0.95 35.60 43.34
CA LYS A 42 -2.30 35.48 43.89
C LYS A 42 -2.78 34.03 44.02
N HIS A 43 -2.30 33.15 43.14
CA HIS A 43 -2.70 31.76 43.06
C HIS A 43 -1.49 30.82 42.92
N SER A 44 -1.54 29.67 43.58
CA SER A 44 -0.60 28.57 43.36
C SER A 44 -1.29 27.22 43.51
N GLY A 45 -0.75 26.20 42.86
CA GLY A 45 -1.30 24.84 42.82
C GLY A 45 -0.20 23.79 42.76
N VAL A 46 -0.53 22.57 43.18
CA VAL A 46 0.36 21.40 43.14
C VAL A 46 -0.01 20.53 41.94
N ILE A 47 1.00 19.96 41.29
CA ILE A 47 0.89 18.90 40.27
C ILE A 47 1.86 17.80 40.67
N TYR A 48 1.48 16.53 40.50
CA TYR A 48 2.36 15.39 40.75
C TYR A 48 2.90 14.78 39.46
N ILE A 49 4.16 14.35 39.52
CA ILE A 49 4.80 13.43 38.57
C ILE A 49 4.77 12.05 39.22
N LEU A 50 4.20 11.06 38.54
CA LEU A 50 3.91 9.74 39.06
C LEU A 50 4.56 8.66 38.19
N THR A 51 5.57 8.01 38.76
CA THR A 51 6.30 6.89 38.12
C THR A 51 6.08 5.57 38.84
N THR A 52 5.15 5.54 39.81
CA THR A 52 4.61 4.35 40.46
C THR A 52 3.67 3.57 39.52
N PRO A 53 3.19 2.36 39.89
CA PRO A 53 2.28 1.56 39.06
C PRO A 53 0.95 2.25 38.70
N GLU A 54 0.53 3.25 39.46
CA GLU A 54 -0.66 4.07 39.19
C GLU A 54 -0.39 5.25 38.23
N GLY A 55 0.81 5.29 37.62
CA GLY A 55 1.26 6.31 36.69
C GLY A 55 2.08 5.68 35.56
N ALA A 56 3.25 6.23 35.24
CA ALA A 56 4.07 5.74 34.12
C ALA A 56 4.78 4.38 34.37
N ASP A 57 4.70 3.82 35.59
CA ASP A 57 5.28 2.53 35.99
C ASP A 57 6.76 2.38 35.59
N LEU A 58 7.63 3.23 36.12
CA LEU A 58 9.07 3.02 35.96
C LEU A 58 9.63 2.15 37.08
N PRO A 59 10.60 1.25 36.79
CA PRO A 59 11.29 0.50 37.83
C PRO A 59 12.01 1.44 38.80
N ALA A 60 12.08 1.08 40.08
CA ALA A 60 12.67 1.92 41.13
C ALA A 60 14.16 2.28 40.92
N SER A 61 14.84 1.61 39.98
CA SER A 61 16.20 1.92 39.53
C SER A 61 16.29 3.03 38.48
N ALA A 62 15.18 3.42 37.84
CA ALA A 62 15.17 4.43 36.80
C ALA A 62 15.47 5.83 37.36
N SER A 63 16.28 6.59 36.61
CA SER A 63 16.76 7.92 36.99
C SER A 63 16.95 8.75 35.73
N VAL A 64 16.06 9.70 35.49
CA VAL A 64 16.06 10.57 34.31
C VAL A 64 16.36 12.01 34.74
N ARG A 65 17.12 12.75 33.94
CA ARG A 65 17.62 14.11 34.27
C ARG A 65 17.24 15.12 33.20
N ASP A 66 16.97 16.35 33.61
CA ASP A 66 16.66 17.48 32.73
C ASP A 66 15.59 17.19 31.65
N PHE A 67 14.54 16.44 32.05
CA PHE A 67 13.47 15.96 31.18
C PHE A 67 12.47 17.08 30.86
N PRO A 68 12.17 17.37 29.58
CA PRO A 68 11.03 18.20 29.19
C PRO A 68 9.73 17.44 29.44
N LEU A 69 9.09 17.74 30.58
CA LEU A 69 7.79 17.19 30.97
C LEU A 69 6.67 17.98 30.29
N LEU A 70 5.79 17.31 29.57
CA LEU A 70 4.56 17.91 29.07
C LEU A 70 3.53 17.97 30.21
N VAL A 71 3.18 19.18 30.62
CA VAL A 71 2.05 19.49 31.51
C VAL A 71 0.89 19.95 30.63
N ARG A 72 -0.21 19.20 30.64
CA ARG A 72 -1.48 19.63 30.03
C ARG A 72 -2.38 20.22 31.11
N LEU A 73 -2.97 21.39 30.85
CA LEU A 73 -3.94 22.04 31.73
C LEU A 73 -5.33 21.96 31.09
N HIS A 74 -6.38 21.73 31.89
CA HIS A 74 -7.77 21.71 31.44
C HIS A 74 -8.69 22.48 32.41
N ARG A 75 -9.75 23.10 31.86
CA ARG A 75 -10.77 23.90 32.58
C ARG A 75 -11.39 23.22 33.81
N ASP A 76 -11.38 21.89 33.85
CA ASP A 76 -11.86 21.09 34.99
C ASP A 76 -11.11 21.38 36.29
N HIS A 77 -9.81 21.71 36.20
CA HIS A 77 -8.91 21.84 37.35
C HIS A 77 -8.03 23.08 37.32
N PHE A 78 -7.97 23.80 36.19
CA PHE A 78 -7.23 25.05 36.04
C PHE A 78 -8.02 26.08 35.22
N ARG A 79 -8.22 27.28 35.78
CA ARG A 79 -8.99 28.34 35.12
C ARG A 79 -8.05 29.28 34.35
N LEU A 80 -7.94 29.09 33.03
CA LEU A 80 -7.09 29.92 32.17
C LEU A 80 -7.43 31.42 32.24
N SER A 81 -8.68 31.77 32.57
CA SER A 81 -9.14 33.16 32.77
C SER A 81 -8.70 33.82 34.09
N GLU A 82 -8.04 33.08 34.98
CA GLU A 82 -7.44 33.63 36.21
C GLU A 82 -5.93 33.90 36.06
N ALA A 83 -5.34 33.46 34.95
CA ALA A 83 -4.00 33.80 34.49
C ALA A 83 -4.08 34.94 33.45
N GLU A 84 -2.94 35.56 33.16
CA GLU A 84 -2.84 36.62 32.17
C GLU A 84 -2.89 36.08 30.72
N GLU A 85 -3.19 36.97 29.77
CA GLU A 85 -3.26 36.66 28.34
C GLU A 85 -2.00 35.95 27.83
N GLY A 86 -2.19 34.81 27.14
CA GLY A 86 -1.13 33.93 26.65
C GLY A 86 -0.34 33.21 27.76
N GLY A 87 -0.84 33.19 29.00
CA GLY A 87 -0.17 32.58 30.14
C GLY A 87 1.10 33.30 30.58
N ARG A 88 1.26 34.60 30.27
CA ARG A 88 2.51 35.35 30.53
C ARG A 88 2.98 35.34 31.99
N ASP A 89 2.07 35.21 32.94
CA ASP A 89 2.35 35.20 34.38
C ASP A 89 2.58 33.81 34.99
N ILE A 90 2.36 32.74 34.22
CA ILE A 90 2.58 31.34 34.62
C ILE A 90 4.03 31.12 35.04
N ARG A 91 4.24 30.47 36.19
CA ARG A 91 5.57 30.05 36.67
C ARG A 91 5.51 28.64 37.24
N PHE A 92 6.57 27.86 37.03
CA PHE A 92 6.74 26.53 37.62
C PHE A 92 7.89 26.52 38.63
N SER A 93 7.79 25.66 39.64
CA SER A 93 8.85 25.48 40.64
C SER A 93 8.87 24.07 41.27
N ALA A 94 10.04 23.60 41.68
CA ALA A 94 10.20 22.38 42.48
C ALA A 94 11.08 22.68 43.71
N GLY A 95 10.62 22.29 44.91
CA GLY A 95 11.30 22.63 46.17
C GLY A 95 11.55 24.13 46.35
N GLY A 96 10.63 24.97 45.85
CA GLY A 96 10.73 26.43 45.85
C GLY A 96 11.63 27.04 44.75
N LYS A 97 12.41 26.24 44.01
CA LYS A 97 13.30 26.72 42.94
C LYS A 97 12.56 26.83 41.60
N PRO A 98 12.80 27.87 40.78
CA PRO A 98 12.15 28.03 39.47
C PRO A 98 12.47 26.89 38.50
N LEU A 99 11.52 26.58 37.61
CA LEU A 99 11.71 25.69 36.47
C LEU A 99 11.48 26.46 35.16
N SER A 100 12.37 26.24 34.18
CA SER A 100 12.18 26.71 32.81
C SER A 100 11.00 26.01 32.16
N HIS A 101 10.21 26.74 31.39
CA HIS A 101 9.04 26.21 30.70
C HIS A 101 8.83 26.88 29.34
N GLU A 102 8.06 26.22 28.48
CA GLU A 102 7.58 26.74 27.19
C GLU A 102 6.09 26.42 27.06
N ILE A 103 5.29 27.45 26.82
CA ILE A 103 3.88 27.31 26.45
C ILE A 103 3.85 27.04 24.94
N GLU A 104 3.52 25.81 24.55
CA GLU A 104 3.39 25.40 23.15
C GLU A 104 2.02 25.80 22.59
N ASP A 105 0.97 25.56 23.37
CA ASP A 105 -0.42 25.89 23.04
C ASP A 105 -1.17 26.46 24.26
N TRP A 106 -2.10 27.38 24.00
CA TRP A 106 -2.89 28.08 25.01
C TRP A 106 -4.22 28.55 24.39
N ASP A 107 -5.26 27.72 24.50
CA ASP A 107 -6.61 28.04 24.03
C ASP A 107 -7.56 28.26 25.22
N PRO A 108 -7.89 29.52 25.57
CA PRO A 108 -8.84 29.83 26.63
C PRO A 108 -10.31 29.59 26.23
N GLN A 109 -10.64 29.39 24.95
CA GLN A 109 -11.99 29.05 24.48
C GLN A 109 -12.25 27.55 24.59
N ALA A 110 -11.31 26.72 24.11
CA ALA A 110 -11.30 25.27 24.37
C ALA A 110 -10.94 24.94 25.84
N GLY A 111 -10.33 25.89 26.56
CA GLY A 111 -10.02 25.76 27.99
C GLY A 111 -8.89 24.76 28.25
N VAL A 112 -7.88 24.77 27.38
CA VAL A 112 -6.72 23.86 27.39
C VAL A 112 -5.41 24.63 27.20
N ALA A 113 -4.32 24.07 27.73
CA ALA A 113 -2.97 24.49 27.37
C ALA A 113 -2.00 23.30 27.41
N SER A 114 -1.02 23.29 26.52
CA SER A 114 0.11 22.35 26.50
C SER A 114 1.40 23.11 26.82
N ILE A 115 2.06 22.75 27.93
CA ILE A 115 3.23 23.45 28.45
C ILE A 115 4.35 22.45 28.75
N TRP A 116 5.51 22.64 28.12
CA TRP A 116 6.72 21.90 28.47
C TRP A 116 7.40 22.52 29.69
N VAL A 117 7.82 21.70 30.65
CA VAL A 117 8.53 22.13 31.87
C VAL A 117 9.78 21.28 32.05
N ARG A 118 10.96 21.90 32.17
CA ARG A 118 12.23 21.18 32.35
C ARG A 118 12.39 20.71 33.80
N ILE A 119 12.24 19.41 34.02
CA ILE A 119 12.37 18.77 35.34
C ILE A 119 13.83 18.32 35.54
N PRO A 120 14.58 18.82 36.55
CA PRO A 120 15.99 18.48 36.73
C PRO A 120 16.24 17.00 37.04
N PHE A 121 15.29 16.33 37.68
CA PHE A 121 15.39 14.93 38.07
C PHE A 121 14.01 14.26 38.21
N ILE A 122 13.82 13.13 37.54
CA ILE A 122 12.68 12.21 37.69
C ILE A 122 13.22 10.85 38.13
N LYS A 123 12.68 10.30 39.21
CA LYS A 123 13.00 8.97 39.75
C LYS A 123 11.89 7.97 39.40
N GLY A 124 12.23 6.70 39.20
CA GLY A 124 11.25 5.64 39.01
C GLY A 124 10.60 5.15 40.32
N SER A 125 9.37 4.63 40.23
CA SER A 125 8.56 4.22 41.38
C SER A 125 8.45 5.29 42.48
N ASP A 126 8.22 6.54 42.08
CA ASP A 126 8.20 7.71 42.97
C ASP A 126 7.05 8.68 42.67
N ARG A 127 6.80 9.61 43.60
CA ARG A 127 5.72 10.60 43.55
C ARG A 127 6.27 12.00 43.86
N GLN A 128 6.55 12.77 42.82
CA GLN A 128 7.28 14.03 42.93
C GLN A 128 6.36 15.25 42.74
N GLU A 129 6.39 16.18 43.70
CA GLU A 129 5.68 17.46 43.61
C GLU A 129 6.39 18.46 42.70
N ILE A 130 5.64 19.09 41.80
CA ILE A 130 5.94 20.40 41.23
C ILE A 130 4.80 21.38 41.55
N ARG A 131 5.09 22.68 41.55
CA ARG A 131 4.10 23.75 41.74
C ARG A 131 4.00 24.66 40.54
N ILE A 132 2.77 25.08 40.25
CA ILE A 132 2.40 26.12 39.28
C ILE A 132 1.91 27.36 40.05
N HIS A 133 2.27 28.56 39.59
CA HIS A 133 1.89 29.85 40.18
C HIS A 133 1.35 30.78 39.09
N TRP A 134 0.28 31.53 39.39
CA TRP A 134 -0.37 32.46 38.46
C TRP A 134 -1.14 33.58 39.19
N GLY A 135 -1.81 34.45 38.44
CA GLY A 135 -2.55 35.61 38.91
C GLY A 135 -1.67 36.83 39.24
N LYS A 136 -0.61 37.08 38.46
CA LYS A 136 0.29 38.25 38.64
C LYS A 136 0.32 39.16 37.41
N ALA A 137 -0.51 40.21 37.43
CA ALA A 137 -0.80 41.07 36.28
C ALA A 137 0.39 41.86 35.70
N ASP A 138 1.44 42.14 36.48
CA ASP A 138 2.65 42.83 36.03
C ASP A 138 3.75 41.90 35.49
N ALA A 139 3.50 40.58 35.46
CA ALA A 139 4.48 39.60 35.02
C ALA A 139 4.64 39.56 33.48
N GLN A 140 5.86 39.82 33.01
CA GLN A 140 6.28 39.56 31.64
C GLN A 140 6.32 38.04 31.36
N SER A 141 6.15 37.61 30.11
CA SER A 141 6.26 36.19 29.75
C SER A 141 7.63 35.61 30.07
N ALA A 142 7.64 34.37 30.59
CA ALA A 142 8.84 33.58 30.85
C ALA A 142 8.83 32.23 30.10
N SER A 143 8.00 32.12 29.06
CA SER A 143 8.00 31.00 28.12
C SER A 143 9.26 31.08 27.24
N ASP A 144 10.16 30.10 27.36
CA ASP A 144 11.40 30.00 26.60
C ASP A 144 11.76 28.55 26.29
N GLY A 145 11.43 28.11 25.07
CA GLY A 145 11.79 26.79 24.55
C GLY A 145 13.28 26.51 24.51
N LYS A 146 14.14 27.53 24.42
CA LYS A 146 15.60 27.33 24.46
C LYS A 146 16.12 27.10 25.86
N ALA A 147 15.38 27.51 26.89
CA ALA A 147 15.68 27.13 28.28
C ALA A 147 15.25 25.67 28.55
N VAL A 148 14.14 25.22 27.95
CA VAL A 148 13.65 23.83 28.05
C VAL A 148 14.50 22.85 27.23
N PHE A 149 14.65 23.10 25.93
CA PHE A 149 15.31 22.23 24.95
C PHE A 149 16.64 22.85 24.49
N ASN A 150 17.77 22.30 24.93
CA ASN A 150 19.09 22.76 24.48
C ASN A 150 20.18 21.68 24.61
N ALA A 151 21.41 22.04 24.23
CA ALA A 151 22.56 21.15 24.26
C ALA A 151 22.87 20.56 25.65
N SER A 152 22.52 21.23 26.76
CA SER A 152 22.80 20.73 28.12
C SER A 152 21.92 19.54 28.53
N ASN A 153 20.73 19.38 27.90
CA ASN A 153 19.91 18.16 27.97
C ASN A 153 19.89 17.40 26.64
N GLY A 154 20.93 17.60 25.82
CA GLY A 154 21.26 16.81 24.64
C GLY A 154 20.51 17.17 23.36
N TYR A 155 19.65 18.19 23.34
CA TYR A 155 18.89 18.56 22.14
C TYR A 155 19.71 19.38 21.15
N ILE A 156 19.57 19.04 19.86
CA ILE A 156 20.19 19.75 18.72
C ILE A 156 19.13 20.52 17.93
N GLY A 157 17.95 19.92 17.76
CA GLY A 157 16.78 20.60 17.19
C GLY A 157 15.47 19.91 17.57
N VAL A 158 14.41 20.70 17.71
CA VAL A 158 13.05 20.27 18.12
C VAL A 158 12.02 21.07 17.32
N TRP A 159 11.01 20.41 16.77
CA TRP A 159 9.93 21.02 15.99
C TRP A 159 8.56 20.61 16.54
N HIS A 160 7.85 21.57 17.14
CA HIS A 160 6.42 21.51 17.45
C HIS A 160 5.65 22.06 16.24
N PHE A 161 4.87 21.22 15.53
CA PHE A 161 4.42 21.59 14.17
C PHE A 161 3.18 22.51 14.07
N GLY A 162 2.49 22.81 15.16
CA GLY A 162 1.16 23.44 15.13
C GLY A 162 1.18 24.92 14.74
N GLY A 163 2.12 25.66 15.32
CA GLY A 163 2.27 27.10 15.11
C GLY A 163 3.04 27.44 13.83
N GLU A 164 4.24 27.97 14.03
CA GLU A 164 5.25 28.29 13.02
C GLU A 164 6.20 27.09 12.82
N VAL A 165 6.57 26.77 11.58
CA VAL A 165 7.54 25.70 11.30
C VAL A 165 8.96 26.20 11.61
N ARG A 166 9.43 25.93 12.84
CA ARG A 166 10.74 26.36 13.33
C ARG A 166 11.39 25.34 14.25
N ASP A 167 12.73 25.34 14.26
CA ASP A 167 13.51 24.70 15.32
C ASP A 167 13.43 25.55 16.60
N VAL A 168 12.87 24.98 17.66
CA VAL A 168 12.72 25.58 18.99
C VAL A 168 14.09 25.86 19.62
N VAL A 169 15.05 24.96 19.47
CA VAL A 169 16.45 25.16 19.91
C VAL A 169 17.08 26.31 19.11
N GLY A 170 16.65 26.46 17.86
CA GLY A 170 17.11 27.45 16.89
C GLY A 170 18.60 27.32 16.57
N SER A 171 19.10 26.09 16.49
CA SER A 171 20.44 25.77 15.96
C SER A 171 20.39 25.40 14.47
N LEU A 172 19.21 25.00 13.99
CA LEU A 172 18.95 24.54 12.63
C LEU A 172 18.07 25.55 11.86
N LYS A 173 18.11 25.50 10.53
CA LYS A 173 17.16 26.26 9.70
C LYS A 173 15.80 25.56 9.70
N SER A 174 14.77 26.25 9.24
CA SER A 174 13.46 25.68 8.97
C SER A 174 12.80 26.44 7.84
N GLU A 175 12.39 25.72 6.80
CA GLU A 175 11.68 26.30 5.66
C GLU A 175 10.60 25.32 5.20
N ASP A 176 9.34 25.70 5.43
CA ASP A 176 8.14 24.96 5.03
C ASP A 176 7.96 25.04 3.51
N LYS A 177 7.88 23.89 2.83
CA LYS A 177 7.70 23.79 1.37
C LYS A 177 6.23 23.60 0.96
N GLY A 178 5.30 23.97 1.84
CA GLY A 178 3.86 24.00 1.59
C GLY A 178 3.11 22.84 2.24
N THR A 179 3.45 22.52 3.48
CA THR A 179 2.61 21.71 4.37
C THR A 179 1.37 22.49 4.81
N THR A 180 0.32 21.81 5.28
CA THR A 180 -0.86 22.43 5.89
C THR A 180 -0.99 22.04 7.36
N ARG A 181 -1.78 22.76 8.16
CA ARG A 181 -2.03 22.38 9.57
C ARG A 181 -2.92 21.14 9.67
N ALA A 182 -2.71 20.36 10.73
CA ALA A 182 -3.52 19.21 11.15
C ALA A 182 -3.65 19.20 12.69
N ALA A 183 -4.57 18.40 13.24
CA ALA A 183 -4.63 18.13 14.67
C ALA A 183 -3.51 17.14 15.06
N GLY A 184 -2.78 17.43 16.14
CA GLY A 184 -1.58 16.70 16.55
C GLY A 184 -1.79 15.58 17.56
N MET A 185 -0.70 15.24 18.25
CA MET A 185 -0.66 14.37 19.44
C MET A 185 -0.46 15.22 20.71
N ILE A 186 0.39 16.23 20.63
CA ILE A 186 0.75 17.12 21.74
C ILE A 186 0.06 18.48 21.61
N GLY A 187 0.16 19.07 20.42
CA GLY A 187 -0.49 20.32 20.03
C GLY A 187 -1.09 20.19 18.63
N GLY A 188 -0.65 21.02 17.70
CA GLY A 188 -0.99 20.90 16.28
C GLY A 188 0.11 20.22 15.47
N ALA A 189 -0.28 19.50 14.42
CA ALA A 189 0.64 18.84 13.50
C ALA A 189 0.71 19.55 12.13
N ARG A 190 1.64 19.11 11.28
CA ARG A 190 1.63 19.42 9.84
C ARG A 190 1.26 18.19 9.02
N HIS A 191 0.38 18.42 8.04
CA HIS A 191 0.04 17.50 6.97
C HIS A 191 0.97 17.69 5.77
N PHE A 192 1.46 16.56 5.26
CA PHE A 192 2.35 16.44 4.13
C PHE A 192 1.58 15.71 3.02
N SER A 193 1.25 16.39 1.93
CA SER A 193 0.46 15.81 0.83
C SER A 193 1.32 15.16 -0.28
N GLY A 194 2.56 14.79 0.04
CA GLY A 194 3.58 14.39 -0.94
C GLY A 194 4.10 15.58 -1.75
N LYS A 195 5.38 15.55 -2.16
CA LYS A 195 6.10 16.70 -2.77
C LYS A 195 6.16 17.96 -1.87
N ARG A 196 5.70 17.86 -0.61
CA ARG A 196 5.70 18.88 0.44
C ARG A 196 6.47 18.38 1.65
N GLY A 197 7.15 19.27 2.37
CA GLY A 197 7.82 18.96 3.62
C GLY A 197 8.67 20.12 4.11
N VAL A 198 9.66 19.86 4.97
CA VAL A 198 10.46 20.90 5.62
C VAL A 198 11.94 20.72 5.31
N PHE A 199 12.60 21.82 4.94
CA PHE A 199 14.04 21.90 4.75
C PHE A 199 14.73 22.49 6.00
N CYS A 200 15.73 21.79 6.53
CA CYS A 200 16.39 22.16 7.79
C CYS A 200 17.84 22.67 7.61
N GLY A 201 18.37 22.64 6.38
CA GLY A 201 19.70 23.16 6.01
C GLY A 201 20.64 22.14 5.36
N THR A 202 21.70 22.63 4.72
CA THR A 202 22.78 21.80 4.12
C THR A 202 24.17 22.01 4.73
N GLU A 203 24.35 23.06 5.53
CA GLU A 203 25.66 23.48 6.08
C GLU A 203 25.69 23.32 7.61
N ILE A 204 25.12 22.23 8.11
CA ILE A 204 24.84 22.03 9.54
C ILE A 204 26.08 21.51 10.25
N GLN A 205 26.57 22.28 11.23
CA GLN A 205 27.75 21.95 12.04
C GLN A 205 27.41 21.33 13.41
N THR A 206 26.15 21.36 13.83
CA THR A 206 25.70 20.90 15.16
C THR A 206 25.32 19.42 15.22
N LEU A 207 24.83 18.85 14.12
CA LEU A 207 24.45 17.43 14.02
C LEU A 207 25.62 16.47 14.35
N PRO A 208 25.35 15.24 14.84
CA PRO A 208 26.38 14.25 15.20
C PRO A 208 27.38 13.97 14.07
N LEU A 209 28.64 13.69 14.45
CA LEU A 209 29.76 13.40 13.55
C LEU A 209 30.17 11.92 13.70
N GLY A 210 30.58 11.29 12.60
CA GLY A 210 31.03 9.90 12.57
C GLY A 210 29.92 8.95 13.04
N GLY A 211 30.25 8.18 14.08
CA GLY A 211 29.31 7.32 14.81
C GLY A 211 29.12 7.77 16.27
N ALA A 212 29.07 9.07 16.54
CA ALA A 212 28.77 9.59 17.89
C ALA A 212 27.32 9.26 18.33
N SER A 213 27.11 9.08 19.64
CA SER A 213 25.80 8.75 20.21
C SER A 213 24.74 9.80 19.87
N HIS A 214 23.54 9.35 19.53
CA HIS A 214 22.44 10.22 19.12
C HIS A 214 21.06 9.57 19.23
N SER A 215 20.03 10.39 19.09
CA SER A 215 18.63 9.94 18.93
C SER A 215 17.93 10.75 17.84
N THR A 216 17.02 10.08 17.12
CA THR A 216 16.14 10.68 16.09
C THR A 216 14.74 10.15 16.34
N GLN A 217 13.77 11.04 16.52
CA GLN A 217 12.39 10.65 16.82
C GLN A 217 11.34 11.48 16.09
N ALA A 218 10.18 10.88 15.89
CA ALA A 218 8.99 11.53 15.36
C ALA A 218 7.70 10.94 15.97
N TRP A 219 6.70 11.80 16.20
CA TRP A 219 5.30 11.41 16.21
C TRP A 219 4.72 11.58 14.80
N PHE A 220 4.18 10.51 14.21
CA PHE A 220 3.70 10.48 12.83
C PHE A 220 2.44 9.61 12.65
N ARG A 221 1.66 9.89 11.60
CA ARG A 221 0.64 8.98 11.02
C ARG A 221 0.61 9.16 9.50
N SER A 222 0.43 8.10 8.72
CA SER A 222 0.70 8.10 7.28
C SER A 222 -0.41 7.43 6.46
N ASP A 223 -0.89 8.13 5.43
CA ASP A 223 -1.98 7.71 4.56
C ASP A 223 -1.56 6.67 3.52
N ASN A 224 -0.26 6.65 3.18
CA ASN A 224 0.33 5.72 2.22
C ASN A 224 1.37 4.82 2.90
N SER A 225 2.22 4.15 2.14
CA SER A 225 3.36 3.42 2.69
C SER A 225 4.58 3.66 1.80
N ASN A 226 5.78 3.61 2.40
CA ASN A 226 7.09 3.83 1.77
C ASN A 226 7.65 5.27 1.74
N GLY A 227 7.13 6.22 2.55
CA GLY A 227 7.66 7.59 2.68
C GLY A 227 8.79 7.80 3.71
N ARG A 228 9.55 8.90 3.59
CA ARG A 228 10.63 9.32 4.53
C ARG A 228 10.14 10.31 5.58
N ILE A 229 10.19 9.95 6.87
CA ILE A 229 9.72 10.79 7.98
C ILE A 229 10.76 11.87 8.32
N VAL A 230 11.98 11.46 8.71
CA VAL A 230 13.08 12.36 9.11
C VAL A 230 14.40 11.86 8.53
N CYS A 231 15.19 12.73 7.90
CA CYS A 231 16.44 12.35 7.24
C CYS A 231 17.55 13.36 7.50
N TRP A 232 18.73 12.91 7.93
CA TRP A 232 19.90 13.78 8.15
C TRP A 232 21.25 13.10 7.89
N GLY A 233 22.30 13.91 7.72
CA GLY A 233 23.67 13.49 7.38
C GLY A 233 24.09 13.92 5.96
N ASN A 234 24.78 13.06 5.21
CA ASN A 234 25.26 13.31 3.85
C ASN A 234 24.96 12.11 2.93
N GLU A 235 24.69 12.35 1.65
CA GLU A 235 24.49 11.26 0.68
C GLU A 235 25.84 10.62 0.26
N LYS A 236 26.36 9.76 1.13
CA LYS A 236 27.54 8.90 0.91
C LYS A 236 27.37 7.56 1.66
N ALA A 237 28.28 6.62 1.41
CA ALA A 237 28.34 5.37 2.16
C ALA A 237 28.48 5.62 3.67
N GLN A 238 27.64 4.94 4.47
CA GLN A 238 27.51 5.09 5.94
C GLN A 238 27.34 6.54 6.45
N GLY A 239 26.98 7.50 5.59
CA GLY A 239 27.03 8.94 5.91
C GLY A 239 25.72 9.56 6.41
N LYS A 240 24.66 8.79 6.62
CA LYS A 240 23.31 9.33 6.89
C LYS A 240 22.48 8.45 7.82
N VAL A 241 21.48 9.07 8.44
CA VAL A 241 20.41 8.42 9.20
C VAL A 241 19.08 8.84 8.55
N THR A 242 18.30 7.87 8.05
CA THR A 242 17.02 8.15 7.40
C THR A 242 15.90 7.25 7.96
N MET A 243 14.96 7.86 8.68
CA MET A 243 13.79 7.19 9.24
C MET A 243 12.69 7.10 8.19
N CYS A 244 12.34 5.89 7.77
CA CYS A 244 11.33 5.63 6.75
C CYS A 244 10.20 4.76 7.30
N TYR A 245 8.96 5.13 6.99
CA TYR A 245 7.82 4.22 7.11
C TYR A 245 7.76 3.38 5.83
N ARG A 246 7.79 2.06 5.94
CA ARG A 246 7.86 1.11 4.82
C ARG A 246 6.74 0.08 4.90
N SER A 247 6.49 -0.58 3.78
CA SER A 247 5.58 -1.73 3.64
C SER A 247 6.32 -3.08 3.71
N PRO A 248 5.70 -4.18 4.22
CA PRO A 248 4.55 -4.15 5.12
C PRO A 248 4.87 -3.31 6.37
N PRO A 249 3.86 -2.86 7.15
CA PRO A 249 3.99 -1.70 8.04
C PRO A 249 5.14 -1.80 9.05
N ARG A 250 6.17 -0.98 8.84
CA ARG A 250 7.37 -0.96 9.68
C ARG A 250 8.13 0.35 9.60
N ILE A 251 8.81 0.71 10.70
CA ILE A 251 9.90 1.67 10.65
C ILE A 251 11.17 0.97 10.20
N ARG A 252 11.89 1.61 9.28
CA ARG A 252 13.21 1.20 8.82
C ARG A 252 14.15 2.40 8.85
N MET A 253 15.27 2.24 9.55
CA MET A 253 16.39 3.18 9.52
C MET A 253 17.31 2.79 8.36
N ASP A 254 17.21 3.53 7.26
CA ASP A 254 18.03 3.34 6.06
C ASP A 254 19.35 4.14 6.20
N CYS A 255 20.30 3.58 6.96
CA CYS A 255 21.58 4.21 7.33
C CYS A 255 22.77 3.73 6.47
N TYR A 256 22.47 3.30 5.23
CA TYR A 256 23.43 2.81 4.22
C TYR A 256 24.27 1.62 4.70
N PHE A 257 23.61 0.54 5.15
CA PHE A 257 24.24 -0.71 5.57
C PHE A 257 25.27 -0.53 6.70
N SER A 258 25.07 0.49 7.54
CA SER A 258 25.91 0.72 8.72
C SER A 258 25.42 -0.12 9.90
N ASN A 259 26.15 -0.05 11.01
CA ASN A 259 25.68 -0.53 12.31
C ASN A 259 24.54 0.32 12.90
N ALA A 260 24.17 1.44 12.25
CA ALA A 260 22.95 2.19 12.54
C ALA A 260 21.72 1.72 11.74
N ASP A 261 21.86 0.75 10.82
CA ASP A 261 20.71 0.12 10.14
C ASP A 261 19.91 -0.74 11.13
N VAL A 262 18.61 -0.48 11.24
CA VAL A 262 17.68 -1.22 12.11
C VAL A 262 16.24 -1.14 11.55
N ARG A 263 15.42 -2.16 11.80
CA ARG A 263 13.99 -2.19 11.44
C ARG A 263 13.14 -2.67 12.62
N ALA A 264 11.90 -2.18 12.69
CA ALA A 264 10.89 -2.58 13.67
C ALA A 264 9.51 -2.55 13.00
N GLU A 265 8.76 -3.64 13.12
CA GLU A 265 7.37 -3.69 12.68
C GLU A 265 6.49 -2.81 13.56
N ILE A 266 5.40 -2.28 12.99
CA ILE A 266 4.38 -1.54 13.74
C ILE A 266 3.05 -2.31 13.73
N PRO A 267 2.23 -2.25 14.79
CA PRO A 267 0.91 -2.86 14.77
C PRO A 267 -0.03 -2.16 13.77
N GLY A 268 -0.54 -2.89 12.79
CA GLY A 268 -1.47 -2.36 11.77
C GLY A 268 -0.81 -1.38 10.79
N ARG A 269 -1.62 -0.66 10.00
CA ARG A 269 -1.14 0.49 9.19
C ARG A 269 -0.99 1.71 10.11
N ALA A 270 -0.06 2.60 9.81
CA ALA A 270 0.17 3.87 10.54
C ALA A 270 -0.95 4.92 10.39
N THR A 271 -2.22 4.52 10.28
CA THR A 271 -3.37 5.45 10.26
C THR A 271 -3.61 6.10 11.62
N GLY A 272 -3.26 5.39 12.70
CA GLY A 272 -3.13 5.94 14.05
C GLY A 272 -1.75 6.56 14.31
N TRP A 273 -1.71 7.52 15.24
CA TRP A 273 -0.46 8.15 15.68
C TRP A 273 0.52 7.13 16.27
N THR A 274 1.75 7.14 15.75
CA THR A 274 2.85 6.27 16.17
C THR A 274 4.04 7.13 16.64
N HIS A 275 4.60 6.82 17.81
CA HIS A 275 5.85 7.39 18.28
C HIS A 275 7.00 6.48 17.87
N ALA A 276 7.89 6.94 16.99
CA ALA A 276 9.08 6.19 16.60
C ALA A 276 10.34 6.88 17.15
N VAL A 277 11.15 6.15 17.92
CA VAL A 277 12.44 6.63 18.43
C VAL A 277 13.55 5.68 17.97
N HIS A 278 14.49 6.21 17.19
CA HIS A 278 15.78 5.59 16.92
C HIS A 278 16.81 6.14 17.90
N THR A 279 17.57 5.26 18.55
CA THR A 279 18.76 5.65 19.33
C THR A 279 19.98 4.85 18.87
N PHE A 280 21.16 5.46 18.99
CA PHE A 280 22.43 4.86 18.60
C PHE A 280 23.51 5.23 19.61
N GLU A 281 24.23 4.23 20.12
CA GLU A 281 25.31 4.35 21.12
C GLU A 281 26.30 3.21 20.95
N ASP A 282 27.61 3.47 21.09
CA ASP A 282 28.69 2.47 21.02
C ASP A 282 28.61 1.47 19.84
N GLY A 283 28.06 1.92 18.71
CA GLY A 283 27.87 1.12 17.51
C GLY A 283 26.60 0.25 17.47
N GLN A 284 25.70 0.39 18.44
CA GLN A 284 24.44 -0.33 18.53
C GLN A 284 23.25 0.60 18.26
N ALA A 285 22.52 0.37 17.17
CA ALA A 285 21.21 0.98 16.96
C ALA A 285 20.08 0.23 17.69
N VAL A 286 19.07 0.98 18.13
CA VAL A 286 17.81 0.49 18.69
C VAL A 286 16.64 1.26 18.06
N LEU A 287 15.54 0.57 17.81
CA LEU A 287 14.23 1.18 17.55
C LEU A 287 13.26 0.88 18.69
N TYR A 288 12.61 1.94 19.15
CA TYR A 288 11.42 1.89 20.00
C TYR A 288 10.21 2.38 19.20
N ILE A 289 9.08 1.71 19.37
CA ILE A 289 7.77 2.08 18.82
C ILE A 289 6.81 2.20 20.00
N ASN A 290 6.15 3.34 20.15
CA ASN A 290 5.19 3.61 21.24
C ASN A 290 5.78 3.31 22.63
N GLY A 291 6.98 3.84 22.89
CA GLY A 291 7.73 3.62 24.14
C GLY A 291 8.43 2.26 24.24
N GLU A 292 7.91 1.22 23.58
CA GLU A 292 8.42 -0.15 23.69
C GLU A 292 9.56 -0.46 22.72
N LYS A 293 10.54 -1.23 23.19
CA LYS A 293 11.68 -1.68 22.38
C LYS A 293 11.24 -2.75 21.37
N ARG A 294 11.42 -2.49 20.06
CA ARG A 294 10.93 -3.35 18.97
C ARG A 294 11.99 -3.71 17.91
N GLY A 295 13.09 -2.97 17.81
CA GLY A 295 14.15 -3.24 16.82
C GLY A 295 15.56 -3.11 17.40
N PHE A 296 16.48 -3.92 16.90
CA PHE A 296 17.89 -3.97 17.29
C PHE A 296 18.75 -4.01 16.00
N GLY A 297 19.70 -3.09 15.86
CA GLY A 297 20.67 -3.09 14.76
C GLY A 297 21.75 -4.17 14.93
N ASN A 298 22.51 -4.45 13.88
CA ASN A 298 23.64 -5.37 13.94
C ASN A 298 24.95 -4.60 14.21
N PRO A 299 25.55 -4.69 15.43
CA PRO A 299 26.76 -3.93 15.75
C PRO A 299 28.00 -4.40 14.98
N ARG A 300 27.93 -5.52 14.25
CA ARG A 300 29.02 -6.06 13.40
C ARG A 300 29.03 -5.49 11.97
N HIS A 301 28.08 -4.64 11.60
CA HIS A 301 28.12 -3.92 10.32
C HIS A 301 29.18 -2.81 10.33
N THR A 302 29.50 -2.26 9.16
CA THR A 302 30.41 -1.12 9.00
C THR A 302 29.96 0.07 9.85
N GLN A 303 30.90 0.74 10.52
CA GLN A 303 30.59 1.85 11.43
C GLN A 303 29.92 3.02 10.69
N LEU A 304 28.89 3.62 11.31
CA LEU A 304 28.33 4.90 10.88
C LEU A 304 29.41 5.99 10.82
N ALA A 305 29.41 6.78 9.74
CA ALA A 305 30.52 7.65 9.34
C ALA A 305 30.04 9.00 8.78
N ILE A 306 29.20 9.73 9.51
CA ILE A 306 28.65 11.02 9.07
C ILE A 306 29.73 12.11 9.05
N ASP A 307 29.76 12.95 7.99
CA ASP A 307 30.63 14.12 7.91
C ASP A 307 29.91 15.41 8.31
N ARG A 308 30.69 16.42 8.70
CA ARG A 308 30.24 17.83 8.76
C ARG A 308 30.87 18.61 7.59
N PRO A 309 30.15 19.53 6.92
CA PRO A 309 28.74 19.90 7.15
C PRO A 309 27.74 18.78 6.81
N ALA A 310 26.78 18.60 7.72
CA ALA A 310 25.64 17.69 7.57
C ALA A 310 24.42 18.44 7.01
N ARG A 311 23.43 17.68 6.55
CA ARG A 311 22.20 18.18 5.90
C ARG A 311 20.98 17.55 6.56
N MET A 312 19.81 18.19 6.50
CA MET A 312 18.58 17.65 7.10
C MET A 312 17.29 18.09 6.39
N TRP A 313 16.32 17.17 6.32
CA TRP A 313 14.95 17.35 5.83
C TRP A 313 13.96 16.53 6.66
N ILE A 314 12.70 16.97 6.67
CA ILE A 314 11.54 16.27 7.26
C ILE A 314 10.49 16.08 6.15
N GLY A 315 9.88 14.89 6.09
CA GLY A 315 8.97 14.46 5.02
C GLY A 315 9.65 14.08 3.70
N GLY A 316 10.99 14.03 3.66
CA GLY A 316 11.75 13.85 2.42
C GLY A 316 13.28 13.86 2.59
N TRP A 317 13.99 13.88 1.47
CA TRP A 317 15.46 13.95 1.43
C TRP A 317 15.93 14.67 0.15
N TYR A 318 16.92 15.57 0.25
CA TYR A 318 17.44 16.37 -0.88
C TYR A 318 16.32 17.05 -1.72
N ASN A 319 15.31 17.62 -1.03
CA ASN A 319 14.10 18.23 -1.61
C ASN A 319 13.17 17.28 -2.39
N ASN A 320 13.43 15.97 -2.42
CA ASN A 320 12.45 14.98 -2.84
C ASN A 320 11.61 14.55 -1.61
N TYR A 321 10.37 15.04 -1.53
CA TYR A 321 9.46 14.75 -0.44
C TYR A 321 8.45 13.67 -0.85
N ASP A 322 8.54 12.51 -0.22
CA ASP A 322 7.77 11.29 -0.55
C ASP A 322 6.89 10.79 0.60
N TYR A 323 6.88 11.48 1.73
CA TYR A 323 5.96 11.21 2.83
C TYR A 323 4.56 11.77 2.55
N VAL A 324 3.52 11.00 2.91
CA VAL A 324 2.12 11.42 2.87
C VAL A 324 1.44 11.11 4.22
N GLY A 325 0.75 12.10 4.78
CA GLY A 325 0.13 12.07 6.10
C GLY A 325 0.70 13.14 7.04
N ASP A 326 0.54 12.95 8.34
CA ASP A 326 0.85 13.98 9.35
C ASP A 326 2.10 13.65 10.17
N ILE A 327 2.78 14.72 10.62
CA ILE A 327 3.88 14.69 11.60
C ILE A 327 3.64 15.81 12.61
N ASP A 328 3.74 15.51 13.90
CA ASP A 328 3.42 16.43 15.01
C ASP A 328 4.68 16.99 15.69
N GLU A 329 5.56 16.08 16.10
CA GLU A 329 6.75 16.38 16.88
C GLU A 329 7.96 15.71 16.22
N VAL A 330 9.05 16.44 16.01
CA VAL A 330 10.34 15.88 15.58
C VAL A 330 11.46 16.37 16.48
N ARG A 331 12.32 15.46 16.97
CA ARG A 331 13.50 15.81 17.77
C ARG A 331 14.77 15.13 17.26
N ILE A 332 15.87 15.87 17.25
CA ILE A 332 17.23 15.34 17.10
C ILE A 332 18.01 15.61 18.39
N SER A 333 18.59 14.55 18.97
CA SER A 333 19.43 14.64 20.16
C SER A 333 20.85 14.15 19.87
N GLY A 334 21.86 14.84 20.41
CA GLY A 334 23.29 14.45 20.40
C GLY A 334 23.67 13.49 21.52
N VAL A 335 22.71 12.73 22.02
CA VAL A 335 22.83 11.68 23.03
C VAL A 335 21.88 10.54 22.68
N ALA A 336 22.18 9.31 23.08
CA ALA A 336 21.20 8.23 23.06
C ALA A 336 20.22 8.41 24.23
N ARG A 337 18.91 8.38 23.96
CA ARG A 337 17.89 8.34 25.01
C ARG A 337 17.80 6.91 25.59
N SER A 338 17.73 6.80 26.91
CA SER A 338 17.58 5.51 27.59
C SER A 338 16.18 4.93 27.36
N ALA A 339 15.99 3.63 27.60
CA ALA A 339 14.67 3.00 27.55
C ALA A 339 13.67 3.69 28.49
N ASP A 340 14.11 4.08 29.70
CA ASP A 340 13.29 4.82 30.66
C ASP A 340 12.86 6.19 30.11
N TRP A 341 13.76 6.93 29.45
CA TRP A 341 13.43 8.21 28.80
C TRP A 341 12.38 8.02 27.71
N VAL A 342 12.55 7.01 26.86
CA VAL A 342 11.65 6.77 25.72
C VAL A 342 10.28 6.27 26.18
N ARG A 343 10.23 5.47 27.27
CA ARG A 343 8.97 5.11 27.94
C ARG A 343 8.30 6.35 28.53
N LEU A 344 9.02 7.21 29.25
CA LEU A 344 8.45 8.46 29.80
C LEU A 344 7.91 9.39 28.71
N GLU A 345 8.62 9.57 27.59
CA GLU A 345 8.13 10.41 26.49
C GLU A 345 6.81 9.89 25.93
N TYR A 346 6.70 8.58 25.68
CA TYR A 346 5.44 8.00 25.21
C TYR A 346 4.33 8.13 26.27
N GLU A 347 4.59 7.73 27.51
CA GLU A 347 3.61 7.74 28.62
C GLU A 347 3.12 9.15 29.00
N ASN A 348 3.90 10.18 28.70
CA ASN A 348 3.56 11.59 28.93
C ASN A 348 2.91 12.28 27.72
N GLN A 349 3.31 11.91 26.50
CA GLN A 349 2.88 12.59 25.27
C GLN A 349 1.63 11.96 24.65
N LYS A 350 1.36 10.66 24.85
CA LYS A 350 0.15 9.99 24.36
C LYS A 350 -1.15 10.64 24.88
N PRO A 351 -2.32 10.39 24.26
CA PRO A 351 -3.61 10.77 24.83
C PRO A 351 -3.86 9.93 26.08
N MET A 352 -4.54 10.48 27.09
CA MET A 352 -4.76 9.80 28.38
C MET A 352 -3.44 9.41 29.06
N GLN A 353 -2.48 10.34 29.00
CA GLN A 353 -1.13 10.22 29.56
C GLN A 353 -1.14 9.82 31.06
N THR A 354 -0.14 9.07 31.50
CA THR A 354 -0.10 8.46 32.83
C THR A 354 0.84 9.19 33.81
N LEU A 355 1.83 9.93 33.29
CA LEU A 355 2.94 10.46 34.08
C LEU A 355 2.60 11.66 34.97
N VAL A 356 1.70 12.54 34.53
CA VAL A 356 1.42 13.83 35.19
C VAL A 356 0.00 13.86 35.72
N GLY A 357 -0.23 14.46 36.89
CA GLY A 357 -1.56 14.66 37.46
C GLY A 357 -2.28 15.94 37.01
N PRO A 358 -3.55 16.13 37.37
CA PRO A 358 -4.20 17.43 37.30
C PRO A 358 -3.58 18.41 38.31
N VAL A 359 -3.98 19.68 38.25
CA VAL A 359 -3.76 20.61 39.37
C VAL A 359 -4.62 20.15 40.54
N VAL A 360 -3.99 19.75 41.64
CA VAL A 360 -4.64 19.12 42.80
C VAL A 360 -5.66 20.09 43.41
N GLN A 361 -6.92 19.66 43.47
CA GLN A 361 -8.02 20.42 44.06
C GLN A 361 -8.00 20.32 45.60
N GLY A 362 -8.44 21.37 46.28
CA GLY A 362 -8.59 21.37 47.74
C GLY A 362 -9.77 20.54 48.23
N GLY A 363 -9.73 20.15 49.51
CA GLY A 363 -10.73 19.27 50.14
C GLY A 363 -10.35 17.78 50.06
N ASP A 364 -11.25 16.93 50.54
CA ASP A 364 -11.12 15.48 50.68
C ASP A 364 -12.31 14.70 50.10
N GLU A 365 -13.31 15.40 49.54
CA GLU A 365 -14.51 14.81 48.94
C GLU A 365 -14.17 13.91 47.75
N LEU A 366 -14.67 12.68 47.77
CA LEU A 366 -14.68 11.76 46.63
C LEU A 366 -16.13 11.39 46.28
N SER A 367 -16.61 11.82 45.11
CA SER A 367 -17.97 11.54 44.63
C SER A 367 -18.05 11.52 43.09
N VAL A 368 -19.02 10.80 42.53
CA VAL A 368 -19.33 10.78 41.08
C VAL A 368 -20.83 10.93 40.88
N SER A 369 -21.22 11.70 39.87
CA SER A 369 -22.60 11.89 39.44
C SER A 369 -22.71 11.80 37.91
N PRO A 370 -23.72 11.10 37.35
CA PRO A 370 -24.70 10.28 38.05
C PRO A 370 -24.07 8.98 38.60
N SER A 371 -24.70 8.38 39.63
CA SER A 371 -24.23 7.13 40.24
C SER A 371 -24.65 5.86 39.49
N ARG A 372 -25.48 6.00 38.45
CA ARG A 372 -25.85 4.97 37.47
C ARG A 372 -26.26 5.68 36.17
N ILE A 373 -25.97 5.07 35.04
CA ILE A 373 -26.40 5.55 33.72
C ILE A 373 -27.35 4.52 33.11
N GLU A 374 -28.52 4.99 32.66
CA GLU A 374 -29.27 4.35 31.59
C GLU A 374 -29.40 5.38 30.47
N ILE A 375 -28.94 5.04 29.27
CA ILE A 375 -29.06 5.86 28.06
C ILE A 375 -29.46 4.98 26.89
N ASP A 376 -30.07 5.59 25.89
CA ASP A 376 -30.22 4.94 24.59
C ASP A 376 -28.89 5.10 23.82
N GLU A 377 -28.69 4.28 22.80
CA GLU A 377 -27.45 4.32 22.02
C GLU A 377 -27.33 5.54 21.10
N GLY A 378 -26.11 5.91 20.73
CA GLY A 378 -25.81 7.17 20.03
C GLY A 378 -26.09 8.43 20.86
N GLU A 379 -26.70 8.31 22.04
CA GLU A 379 -26.74 9.38 23.04
C GLU A 379 -25.41 9.50 23.79
N THR A 380 -25.29 10.61 24.53
CA THR A 380 -24.09 10.97 25.29
C THR A 380 -24.46 11.26 26.74
N ALA A 381 -23.80 10.60 27.69
CA ALA A 381 -23.95 10.86 29.12
C ALA A 381 -22.83 11.74 29.66
N GLU A 382 -23.15 12.83 30.35
CA GLU A 382 -22.18 13.61 31.11
C GLU A 382 -21.93 12.97 32.47
N LEU A 383 -20.67 12.69 32.80
CA LEU A 383 -20.23 12.27 34.13
C LEU A 383 -19.35 13.36 34.76
N ALA A 384 -19.66 13.72 36.00
CA ALA A 384 -18.90 14.66 36.81
C ALA A 384 -18.40 13.98 38.09
N ALA A 385 -17.10 14.08 38.36
CA ALA A 385 -16.45 13.59 39.56
C ALA A 385 -15.91 14.74 40.42
N ARG A 386 -15.84 14.48 41.73
CA ARG A 386 -15.10 15.29 42.70
C ARG A 386 -14.09 14.35 43.35
N ALA A 387 -12.83 14.80 43.42
CA ALA A 387 -11.76 14.08 44.11
C ALA A 387 -10.78 15.08 44.70
N GLY A 388 -11.22 15.80 45.74
CA GLY A 388 -10.35 16.72 46.48
C GLY A 388 -9.13 15.96 47.00
N GLY A 389 -7.93 16.52 46.81
CA GLY A 389 -6.66 15.90 47.19
C GLY A 389 -6.11 14.83 46.24
N ALA A 390 -6.80 14.48 45.15
CA ALA A 390 -6.31 13.48 44.20
C ALA A 390 -5.07 13.96 43.43
N GLN A 391 -4.04 13.10 43.38
CA GLN A 391 -2.77 13.32 42.67
C GLN A 391 -2.86 12.95 41.19
N LYS A 392 -3.81 12.09 40.82
CA LYS A 392 -4.12 11.64 39.45
C LYS A 392 -5.57 11.17 39.39
N THR A 393 -6.21 11.33 38.24
CA THR A 393 -7.52 10.74 37.98
C THR A 393 -7.54 9.97 36.67
N TYR A 394 -8.29 8.88 36.63
CA TYR A 394 -8.62 8.12 35.42
C TYR A 394 -10.11 7.84 35.35
N TRP A 395 -10.62 7.79 34.13
CA TRP A 395 -11.90 7.18 33.80
C TRP A 395 -11.63 5.97 32.91
N SER A 396 -12.12 4.81 33.32
CA SER A 396 -11.99 3.54 32.58
C SER A 396 -13.36 2.96 32.28
N MET A 397 -13.56 2.51 31.03
CA MET A 397 -14.61 1.57 30.68
C MET A 397 -14.16 0.16 31.08
N VAL A 398 -14.99 -0.57 31.82
CA VAL A 398 -14.73 -1.93 32.31
C VAL A 398 -15.90 -2.82 31.90
N ASP A 399 -15.65 -3.77 30.99
CA ASP A 399 -16.63 -4.72 30.50
C ASP A 399 -16.07 -6.15 30.57
N GLY A 400 -16.74 -7.03 31.32
CA GLY A 400 -16.17 -8.32 31.72
C GLY A 400 -14.81 -8.15 32.41
N ASP A 401 -13.79 -8.79 31.84
CA ASP A 401 -12.37 -8.69 32.24
C ASP A 401 -11.58 -7.65 31.41
N GLU A 402 -12.20 -7.01 30.40
CA GLU A 402 -11.54 -5.97 29.59
C GLU A 402 -11.67 -4.58 30.24
N GLU A 403 -10.55 -3.88 30.36
CA GLU A 403 -10.50 -2.49 30.80
C GLU A 403 -9.84 -1.59 29.75
N ARG A 404 -10.46 -0.43 29.49
CA ARG A 404 -9.94 0.61 28.61
C ARG A 404 -10.10 1.99 29.26
N VAL A 405 -8.99 2.66 29.56
CA VAL A 405 -8.98 4.08 29.92
C VAL A 405 -9.63 4.90 28.79
N ILE A 406 -10.57 5.78 29.14
CA ILE A 406 -11.27 6.71 28.24
C ILE A 406 -10.97 8.19 28.54
N ALA A 407 -10.43 8.50 29.73
CA ALA A 407 -9.86 9.81 30.04
C ALA A 407 -8.83 9.74 31.19
N SER A 408 -7.89 10.69 31.23
CA SER A 408 -7.04 10.97 32.40
C SER A 408 -7.13 12.44 32.78
N ASP A 409 -6.93 12.78 34.05
CA ASP A 409 -6.84 14.17 34.55
C ASP A 409 -8.13 15.00 34.39
N ARG A 410 -9.23 14.34 34.02
CA ARG A 410 -10.56 14.91 33.83
C ARG A 410 -11.40 14.72 35.08
N TYR A 411 -12.15 15.76 35.42
CA TYR A 411 -13.23 15.69 36.41
C TYR A 411 -14.60 15.66 35.74
N ASN A 412 -14.73 16.18 34.51
CA ASN A 412 -15.95 16.06 33.71
C ASN A 412 -15.63 15.34 32.40
N ILE A 413 -16.39 14.29 32.08
CA ILE A 413 -16.30 13.57 30.80
C ILE A 413 -17.67 13.45 30.15
N SER A 414 -17.65 13.51 28.82
CA SER A 414 -18.80 13.29 27.94
C SER A 414 -18.65 11.89 27.36
N PHE A 415 -19.49 10.95 27.79
CA PHE A 415 -19.45 9.54 27.38
C PHE A 415 -20.46 9.27 26.26
N ASP A 416 -19.96 9.22 25.03
CA ASP A 416 -20.70 8.74 23.86
C ASP A 416 -20.91 7.22 23.96
N ALA A 417 -22.18 6.79 23.91
CA ALA A 417 -22.54 5.37 23.93
C ALA A 417 -22.04 4.60 22.68
N GLY A 418 -21.90 5.31 21.55
CA GLY A 418 -21.82 4.72 20.22
C GLY A 418 -23.11 4.00 19.82
N ARG A 419 -23.13 3.47 18.59
CA ARG A 419 -24.13 2.50 18.14
C ARG A 419 -23.68 1.10 18.60
N ILE A 420 -24.61 0.31 19.15
CA ILE A 420 -24.35 -1.07 19.60
C ILE A 420 -25.26 -2.06 18.86
N SER A 421 -25.16 -3.35 19.18
CA SER A 421 -26.03 -4.40 18.65
C SER A 421 -26.38 -5.34 19.81
N GLY A 422 -27.62 -5.31 20.28
CA GLY A 422 -28.06 -5.90 21.55
C GLY A 422 -27.69 -5.04 22.78
N ALA A 423 -28.65 -4.86 23.69
CA ALA A 423 -28.47 -4.01 24.87
C ALA A 423 -27.29 -4.47 25.76
N ARG A 424 -26.38 -3.54 26.07
CA ARG A 424 -25.09 -3.81 26.72
C ARG A 424 -25.05 -3.20 28.12
N THR A 425 -24.48 -3.91 29.09
CA THR A 425 -24.25 -3.39 30.45
C THR A 425 -22.81 -3.60 30.86
N PHE A 426 -22.13 -2.50 31.20
CA PHE A 426 -20.74 -2.44 31.62
C PHE A 426 -20.60 -1.43 32.78
N ARG A 427 -19.38 -1.11 33.19
CA ARG A 427 -19.11 -0.10 34.23
C ARG A 427 -18.18 0.97 33.69
N ILE A 428 -18.42 2.23 34.08
CA ILE A 428 -17.41 3.28 34.01
C ILE A 428 -16.83 3.42 35.42
N ARG A 429 -15.56 3.05 35.59
CA ARG A 429 -14.82 3.23 36.84
C ARG A 429 -14.08 4.57 36.81
N PHE A 430 -14.28 5.38 37.84
CA PHE A 430 -13.47 6.54 38.13
C PHE A 430 -12.46 6.19 39.22
N ASP A 431 -11.17 6.28 38.91
CA ASP A 431 -10.08 6.04 39.86
C ASP A 431 -9.42 7.36 40.24
N ALA A 432 -9.46 7.68 41.54
CA ALA A 432 -8.73 8.79 42.13
C ALA A 432 -7.52 8.26 42.89
N VAL A 433 -6.32 8.65 42.45
CA VAL A 433 -5.05 8.23 43.08
C VAL A 433 -4.64 9.24 44.14
N TYR A 434 -4.50 8.79 45.37
CA TYR A 434 -4.06 9.57 46.53
C TYR A 434 -2.66 9.15 46.99
N ALA A 435 -2.09 9.84 47.98
CA ALA A 435 -0.80 9.50 48.57
C ALA A 435 -0.83 8.18 49.38
N ASP A 436 -2.01 7.78 49.86
CA ASP A 436 -2.25 6.58 50.67
C ASP A 436 -2.78 5.37 49.87
N GLY A 437 -3.22 5.56 48.62
CA GLY A 437 -3.69 4.49 47.74
C GLY A 437 -4.58 4.99 46.59
N VAL A 438 -5.14 4.06 45.81
CA VAL A 438 -6.21 4.35 44.84
C VAL A 438 -7.56 4.22 45.52
N ARG A 439 -8.51 5.09 45.18
CA ARG A 439 -9.91 5.02 45.59
C ARG A 439 -10.80 5.07 44.35
N SER A 440 -11.67 4.08 44.20
CA SER A 440 -12.44 3.86 42.98
C SER A 440 -13.95 4.03 43.21
N ILE A 441 -14.66 4.59 42.24
CA ILE A 441 -16.13 4.58 42.17
C ILE A 441 -16.54 3.96 40.83
N GLU A 442 -17.38 2.93 40.87
CA GLU A 442 -17.95 2.31 39.65
C GLU A 442 -19.36 2.82 39.40
N VAL A 443 -19.57 3.43 38.24
CA VAL A 443 -20.88 3.81 37.71
C VAL A 443 -21.35 2.68 36.77
N PRO A 444 -22.36 1.87 37.14
CA PRO A 444 -22.95 0.92 36.20
C PRO A 444 -23.64 1.68 35.06
N VAL A 445 -23.37 1.26 33.83
CA VAL A 445 -23.92 1.82 32.59
C VAL A 445 -24.72 0.74 31.87
N THR A 446 -25.98 1.03 31.59
CA THR A 446 -26.81 0.24 30.68
C THR A 446 -27.08 1.07 29.43
N VAL A 447 -26.52 0.65 28.29
CA VAL A 447 -26.85 1.23 26.97
C VAL A 447 -27.94 0.37 26.34
N LYS A 448 -29.02 1.00 25.93
CA LYS A 448 -30.16 0.34 25.29
C LYS A 448 -29.98 0.35 23.78
N ASP A 449 -30.04 -0.84 23.20
CA ASP A 449 -30.24 -1.04 21.76
C ASP A 449 -31.69 -0.68 21.46
N THR A 450 -31.89 0.44 20.76
CA THR A 450 -33.18 1.04 20.41
C THR A 450 -33.34 1.25 18.92
N LEU A 451 -32.24 1.28 18.17
CA LEU A 451 -32.21 1.34 16.71
C LEU A 451 -32.20 -0.10 16.16
N PRO A 452 -33.17 -0.51 15.32
CA PRO A 452 -33.19 -1.88 14.82
C PRO A 452 -31.96 -2.17 13.93
N GLU A 453 -31.37 -3.37 14.06
CA GLU A 453 -30.36 -3.83 13.10
C GLU A 453 -30.99 -4.10 11.72
N PRO A 454 -30.24 -3.98 10.60
CA PRO A 454 -30.75 -4.30 9.27
C PRO A 454 -31.19 -5.77 9.13
N GLU A 455 -32.49 -6.06 9.22
CA GLU A 455 -33.04 -7.38 8.94
C GLU A 455 -33.17 -7.57 7.43
N PHE A 456 -32.23 -8.27 6.79
CA PHE A 456 -32.30 -8.51 5.35
C PHE A 456 -32.06 -9.96 4.92
N ALA A 457 -32.53 -10.27 3.72
CA ALA A 457 -32.16 -11.49 2.99
C ALA A 457 -31.59 -11.12 1.61
N LEU A 458 -30.52 -11.78 1.19
CA LEU A 458 -30.08 -11.73 -0.21
C LEU A 458 -30.87 -12.75 -1.03
N ARG A 459 -31.60 -12.28 -2.04
CA ARG A 459 -32.10 -13.16 -3.11
C ARG A 459 -31.23 -13.02 -4.35
N ALA A 460 -30.74 -14.16 -4.80
CA ALA A 460 -30.13 -14.35 -6.11
C ALA A 460 -30.81 -15.55 -6.79
N PRO A 461 -30.80 -15.62 -8.14
CA PRO A 461 -31.32 -16.79 -8.83
C PRO A 461 -30.45 -18.01 -8.52
N ALA A 462 -31.07 -19.13 -8.11
CA ALA A 462 -30.35 -20.34 -7.71
C ALA A 462 -29.50 -20.95 -8.85
N ASN A 463 -29.89 -20.71 -10.11
CA ASN A 463 -29.11 -21.03 -11.31
C ASN A 463 -29.00 -19.77 -12.19
N TRP A 464 -27.84 -19.55 -12.80
CA TRP A 464 -27.58 -18.44 -13.72
C TRP A 464 -26.81 -18.92 -14.96
N ASP A 465 -27.15 -18.40 -16.14
CA ASP A 465 -26.44 -18.68 -17.40
C ASP A 465 -25.09 -17.96 -17.53
N GLY A 466 -24.76 -17.06 -16.60
CA GLY A 466 -23.49 -16.32 -16.61
C GLY A 466 -23.37 -15.29 -17.73
N ARG A 467 -24.46 -14.92 -18.43
CA ARG A 467 -24.48 -13.99 -19.58
C ARG A 467 -25.58 -12.94 -19.51
N ARG A 468 -26.79 -13.31 -19.07
CA ARG A 468 -27.87 -12.36 -18.83
C ARG A 468 -27.53 -11.53 -17.60
N THR A 469 -27.57 -10.22 -17.70
CA THR A 469 -27.32 -9.36 -16.53
C THR A 469 -28.40 -9.60 -15.47
N ILE A 470 -27.97 -9.84 -14.23
CA ILE A 470 -28.85 -9.96 -13.05
C ILE A 470 -28.48 -8.90 -12.02
N GLU A 471 -29.49 -8.32 -11.37
CA GLU A 471 -29.31 -7.35 -10.27
C GLU A 471 -29.69 -8.04 -8.96
N ILE A 472 -28.77 -8.10 -8.01
CA ILE A 472 -28.99 -8.62 -6.65
C ILE A 472 -29.21 -7.43 -5.73
N ARG A 473 -30.25 -7.49 -4.91
CA ARG A 473 -30.57 -6.50 -3.88
C ARG A 473 -30.86 -7.18 -2.54
N PRO A 474 -30.57 -6.54 -1.41
CA PRO A 474 -31.06 -6.99 -0.12
C PRO A 474 -32.56 -6.70 0.02
N GLU A 475 -33.34 -7.70 0.40
CA GLU A 475 -34.71 -7.51 0.90
C GLU A 475 -34.64 -7.10 2.36
N ILE A 476 -34.43 -5.80 2.62
CA ILE A 476 -34.43 -5.21 3.97
C ILE A 476 -35.88 -5.13 4.45
N ARG A 477 -36.23 -5.97 5.42
CA ARG A 477 -37.61 -6.19 5.91
C ARG A 477 -38.10 -5.07 6.82
N ASN A 478 -37.19 -4.48 7.59
CA ASN A 478 -37.46 -3.43 8.58
C ASN A 478 -37.00 -2.04 8.12
N LEU A 479 -36.91 -1.81 6.79
CA LEU A 479 -36.44 -0.54 6.22
C LEU A 479 -37.27 0.68 6.65
N GLU A 480 -38.58 0.51 6.82
CA GLU A 480 -39.48 1.55 7.32
C GLU A 480 -39.17 1.89 8.79
N ALA A 481 -39.06 0.88 9.66
CA ALA A 481 -38.70 1.06 11.07
C ALA A 481 -37.28 1.65 11.26
N LEU A 482 -36.32 1.29 10.40
CA LEU A 482 -35.00 1.93 10.33
C LEU A 482 -35.12 3.43 10.02
N GLN A 483 -35.98 3.81 9.07
CA GLN A 483 -36.19 5.20 8.68
C GLN A 483 -36.95 6.00 9.75
N GLU A 484 -37.95 5.41 10.39
CA GLU A 484 -38.66 6.00 11.55
C GLU A 484 -37.72 6.22 12.74
N ALA A 485 -36.79 5.29 12.97
CA ALA A 485 -35.71 5.41 13.96
C ALA A 485 -34.57 6.37 13.54
N GLY A 486 -34.70 7.10 12.42
CA GLY A 486 -33.73 8.09 11.98
C GLY A 486 -32.49 7.55 11.25
N VAL A 487 -32.42 6.24 10.96
CA VAL A 487 -31.30 5.61 10.24
C VAL A 487 -31.36 5.95 8.74
N GLY A 488 -30.93 7.16 8.39
CA GLY A 488 -31.02 7.71 7.04
C GLY A 488 -30.00 7.16 6.03
N LYS A 489 -28.97 6.42 6.45
CA LYS A 489 -27.93 5.88 5.56
C LYS A 489 -27.43 4.52 6.07
N LEU A 490 -27.33 3.56 5.14
CA LEU A 490 -26.68 2.27 5.36
C LEU A 490 -25.38 2.18 4.54
N ASP A 491 -24.37 1.50 5.08
CA ASP A 491 -23.14 1.13 4.38
C ASP A 491 -23.28 -0.27 3.76
N TYR A 492 -22.89 -0.41 2.49
CA TYR A 492 -23.06 -1.63 1.70
C TYR A 492 -21.70 -2.09 1.19
N ARG A 493 -21.26 -3.29 1.58
CA ARG A 493 -20.00 -3.89 1.10
C ARG A 493 -20.27 -5.28 0.55
N TRP A 494 -20.14 -5.43 -0.75
CA TRP A 494 -20.34 -6.71 -1.42
C TRP A 494 -19.03 -7.52 -1.48
N GLU A 495 -19.16 -8.83 -1.64
CA GLU A 495 -18.08 -9.72 -2.04
C GLU A 495 -18.63 -10.76 -3.01
N VAL A 496 -17.89 -11.04 -4.08
CA VAL A 496 -18.19 -12.12 -5.02
C VAL A 496 -17.03 -13.09 -5.05
N SER A 497 -17.26 -14.34 -4.66
CA SER A 497 -16.21 -15.37 -4.56
C SER A 497 -16.61 -16.71 -5.19
N GLY A 498 -15.60 -17.52 -5.50
CA GLY A 498 -15.73 -18.82 -6.18
C GLY A 498 -15.46 -18.78 -7.68
N LEU A 499 -15.91 -17.74 -8.39
CA LEU A 499 -15.73 -17.57 -9.86
C LEU A 499 -15.33 -16.11 -10.17
N ALA A 500 -14.64 -15.87 -11.29
CA ALA A 500 -14.41 -14.50 -11.77
C ALA A 500 -15.68 -13.96 -12.45
N THR A 501 -15.98 -12.68 -12.25
CA THR A 501 -17.19 -12.02 -12.80
C THR A 501 -16.89 -10.64 -13.36
N ILE A 502 -17.69 -10.21 -14.35
CA ILE A 502 -17.89 -8.79 -14.62
C ILE A 502 -19.07 -8.34 -13.77
N ASN A 503 -18.82 -7.41 -12.84
CA ASN A 503 -19.85 -6.83 -12.00
C ASN A 503 -19.65 -5.32 -11.85
N ASP A 504 -20.70 -4.60 -11.43
CA ASP A 504 -20.61 -3.24 -10.93
C ASP A 504 -21.37 -3.14 -9.59
N GLU A 505 -20.76 -2.48 -8.60
CA GLU A 505 -21.33 -2.32 -7.24
C GLU A 505 -21.95 -0.94 -7.03
N ALA A 506 -23.01 -0.86 -6.23
CA ALA A 506 -23.57 0.40 -5.74
C ALA A 506 -24.35 0.23 -4.43
N SER A 507 -24.66 1.33 -3.76
CA SER A 507 -25.54 1.35 -2.58
C SER A 507 -26.86 0.62 -2.88
N GLY A 508 -27.17 -0.43 -2.12
CA GLY A 508 -28.39 -1.22 -2.28
C GLY A 508 -28.45 -2.14 -3.51
N ARG A 509 -27.36 -2.36 -4.26
CA ARG A 509 -27.33 -3.36 -5.35
C ARG A 509 -25.93 -3.86 -5.77
N LEU A 510 -25.90 -5.09 -6.27
CA LEU A 510 -24.81 -5.66 -7.05
C LEU A 510 -25.34 -6.01 -8.44
N VAL A 511 -24.71 -5.51 -9.50
CA VAL A 511 -25.07 -5.83 -10.89
C VAL A 511 -24.08 -6.85 -11.42
N LEU A 512 -24.48 -8.12 -11.53
CA LEU A 512 -23.67 -9.17 -12.14
C LEU A 512 -23.97 -9.22 -13.64
N ARG A 513 -23.00 -8.85 -14.48
CA ARG A 513 -23.15 -8.84 -15.95
C ARG A 513 -22.76 -10.16 -16.58
N ARG A 514 -21.68 -10.79 -16.08
CA ARG A 514 -21.11 -12.02 -16.62
C ARG A 514 -20.36 -12.80 -15.55
N ALA A 515 -20.39 -14.13 -15.62
CA ALA A 515 -19.42 -15.01 -14.97
C ALA A 515 -18.47 -15.61 -16.02
N GLN A 516 -17.22 -15.85 -15.66
CA GLN A 516 -16.17 -16.33 -16.58
C GLN A 516 -15.93 -17.85 -16.50
N ASN A 517 -16.60 -18.55 -15.59
CA ASN A 517 -16.55 -20.00 -15.43
C ASN A 517 -17.93 -20.54 -15.02
N SER A 518 -18.16 -21.84 -15.19
CA SER A 518 -19.28 -22.58 -14.60
C SER A 518 -18.92 -23.14 -13.23
N GLY A 519 -19.88 -23.24 -12.30
CA GLY A 519 -19.62 -23.75 -10.95
C GLY A 519 -20.51 -23.11 -9.88
N ARG A 520 -20.08 -23.15 -8.62
CA ARG A 520 -20.74 -22.45 -7.51
C ARG A 520 -20.03 -21.13 -7.23
N MET A 521 -20.79 -20.04 -7.26
CA MET A 521 -20.41 -18.72 -6.80
C MET A 521 -21.12 -18.41 -5.48
N THR A 522 -20.46 -17.63 -4.63
CA THR A 522 -21.07 -17.03 -3.43
C THR A 522 -21.09 -15.52 -3.62
N VAL A 523 -22.24 -14.91 -3.31
CA VAL A 523 -22.39 -13.46 -3.17
C VAL A 523 -22.65 -13.16 -1.70
N THR A 524 -21.84 -12.30 -1.10
CA THR A 524 -21.99 -11.83 0.27
C THR A 524 -22.29 -10.33 0.27
N LEU A 525 -23.09 -9.87 1.22
CA LEU A 525 -23.25 -8.47 1.58
C LEU A 525 -23.03 -8.34 3.09
N ALA A 526 -22.13 -7.44 3.47
CA ALA A 526 -22.10 -6.84 4.79
C ALA A 526 -22.89 -5.52 4.73
N LEU A 527 -23.91 -5.39 5.58
CA LEU A 527 -24.80 -4.23 5.66
C LEU A 527 -24.75 -3.65 7.08
N ALA A 528 -24.37 -2.38 7.22
CA ALA A 528 -24.26 -1.72 8.53
C ALA A 528 -25.06 -0.42 8.57
N ASN A 529 -25.66 -0.12 9.73
CA ASN A 529 -26.30 1.17 10.03
C ASN A 529 -25.39 2.15 10.80
N GLY A 530 -24.16 1.73 11.11
CA GLY A 530 -23.26 2.38 12.06
C GLY A 530 -22.79 1.43 13.16
N GLY A 531 -23.54 0.34 13.40
CA GLY A 531 -23.19 -0.75 14.32
C GLY A 531 -22.40 -1.87 13.65
N ASP A 532 -22.41 -3.05 14.28
CA ASP A 532 -21.77 -4.22 13.71
C ASP A 532 -22.45 -4.62 12.38
N PRO A 533 -21.67 -4.99 11.34
CA PRO A 533 -22.25 -5.31 10.04
C PRO A 533 -23.03 -6.62 10.09
N VAL A 534 -24.33 -6.56 9.79
CA VAL A 534 -25.13 -7.76 9.53
C VAL A 534 -24.67 -8.35 8.19
N VAL A 535 -24.17 -9.58 8.23
CA VAL A 535 -23.65 -10.29 7.05
C VAL A 535 -24.62 -11.37 6.59
N ALA A 536 -24.97 -11.36 5.30
CA ALA A 536 -25.69 -12.45 4.66
C ALA A 536 -25.00 -12.87 3.35
N SER A 537 -25.06 -14.16 3.04
CA SER A 537 -24.52 -14.73 1.81
C SER A 537 -25.56 -15.57 1.09
N THR A 538 -25.49 -15.60 -0.24
CA THR A 538 -26.34 -16.45 -1.09
C THR A 538 -25.50 -17.13 -2.17
N GLY A 539 -25.91 -18.35 -2.55
CA GLY A 539 -25.18 -19.19 -3.50
C GLY A 539 -25.85 -19.23 -4.86
N VAL A 540 -25.07 -19.03 -5.93
CA VAL A 540 -25.54 -19.08 -7.32
C VAL A 540 -24.80 -20.23 -8.04
N VAL A 541 -25.54 -21.11 -8.71
CA VAL A 541 -24.96 -22.13 -9.59
C VAL A 541 -24.88 -21.57 -11.01
N VAL A 542 -23.68 -21.28 -11.48
CA VAL A 542 -23.43 -20.80 -12.86
C VAL A 542 -23.30 -21.99 -13.81
N ARG A 543 -24.01 -21.92 -14.93
CA ARG A 543 -23.92 -22.86 -16.06
C ARG A 543 -23.81 -22.04 -17.34
N GLU A 544 -22.60 -21.81 -17.80
CA GLU A 544 -22.34 -21.04 -19.03
C GLU A 544 -22.90 -21.75 -20.27
N PRO A 545 -23.22 -21.01 -21.35
CA PRO A 545 -23.45 -21.62 -22.65
C PRO A 545 -22.17 -22.27 -23.19
N VAL A 546 -22.33 -23.22 -24.12
CA VAL A 546 -21.22 -23.94 -24.77
C VAL A 546 -20.30 -23.00 -25.56
N SER A 547 -20.83 -21.87 -26.04
CA SER A 547 -20.11 -20.79 -26.71
C SER A 547 -20.73 -19.43 -26.34
N ASP A 548 -19.95 -18.36 -26.44
CA ASP A 548 -20.48 -17.00 -26.46
C ASP A 548 -21.07 -16.70 -27.85
N ASP A 549 -22.15 -15.90 -27.91
CA ASP A 549 -22.59 -15.27 -29.16
C ASP A 549 -21.53 -14.26 -29.63
N TRP A 550 -21.30 -14.17 -30.95
CA TRP A 550 -20.37 -13.19 -31.52
C TRP A 550 -20.98 -11.78 -31.50
N VAL A 551 -20.25 -10.81 -30.96
CA VAL A 551 -20.66 -9.40 -31.00
C VAL A 551 -20.11 -8.75 -32.28
N PRO A 552 -20.95 -8.36 -33.25
CA PRO A 552 -20.47 -7.75 -34.49
C PRO A 552 -19.87 -6.36 -34.25
N TRP A 553 -18.87 -5.99 -35.06
CA TRP A 553 -18.53 -4.57 -35.22
C TRP A 553 -19.68 -3.85 -35.92
N ILE A 554 -19.98 -2.64 -35.47
CA ILE A 554 -20.89 -1.71 -36.14
C ILE A 554 -20.04 -0.52 -36.57
N PRO A 555 -19.90 -0.24 -37.87
CA PRO A 555 -19.12 0.91 -38.35
C PRO A 555 -19.81 2.22 -37.93
N GLY A 556 -19.02 3.28 -37.78
CA GLY A 556 -19.55 4.63 -37.52
C GLY A 556 -20.11 5.29 -38.78
N ASP A 557 -20.76 6.46 -38.59
CA ASP A 557 -21.33 7.28 -39.69
C ASP A 557 -20.31 7.66 -40.79
N ILE A 558 -19.01 7.58 -40.48
CA ILE A 558 -17.91 7.74 -41.41
C ILE A 558 -16.85 6.68 -41.08
N GLU A 559 -16.67 5.68 -41.95
CA GLU A 559 -15.57 4.71 -41.90
C GLU A 559 -15.02 4.51 -43.32
N MET A 560 -13.73 4.78 -43.53
CA MET A 560 -13.09 4.73 -44.85
C MET A 560 -11.77 3.96 -44.75
N PRO A 561 -11.50 2.95 -45.61
CA PRO A 561 -10.29 2.14 -45.48
C PRO A 561 -9.00 2.93 -45.66
N ALA A 562 -8.03 2.71 -44.79
CA ALA A 562 -6.71 3.36 -44.80
C ALA A 562 -5.60 2.47 -45.38
N ASP A 563 -4.50 3.08 -45.82
CA ASP A 563 -3.31 2.34 -46.26
C ASP A 563 -2.75 1.46 -45.13
N GLY A 564 -2.42 0.22 -45.45
CA GLY A 564 -1.87 -0.76 -44.50
C GLY A 564 -2.88 -1.36 -43.51
N GLN A 565 -4.17 -1.03 -43.61
CA GLN A 565 -5.20 -1.43 -42.64
C GLN A 565 -5.38 -2.95 -42.50
N PHE A 566 -5.71 -3.39 -41.29
CA PHE A 566 -6.04 -4.77 -40.95
C PHE A 566 -7.54 -4.93 -40.66
N TYR A 567 -8.17 -5.96 -41.20
CA TYR A 567 -9.54 -6.36 -40.87
C TYR A 567 -9.56 -7.73 -40.19
N ALA A 568 -10.03 -7.81 -38.94
CA ALA A 568 -10.10 -9.07 -38.21
C ALA A 568 -11.19 -10.00 -38.76
N ARG A 569 -10.98 -11.33 -38.69
CA ARG A 569 -12.00 -12.34 -38.99
C ARG A 569 -13.14 -12.29 -38.00
N ASP A 570 -14.37 -12.13 -38.50
CA ASP A 570 -15.61 -12.32 -37.74
C ASP A 570 -16.00 -13.81 -37.63
N GLU A 571 -17.20 -14.09 -37.11
CA GLU A 571 -17.78 -15.43 -36.98
C GLU A 571 -17.87 -16.21 -38.30
N SER A 572 -17.98 -15.54 -39.45
CA SER A 572 -17.99 -16.19 -40.77
C SER A 572 -16.59 -16.62 -41.25
N GLY A 573 -15.56 -16.38 -40.44
CA GLY A 573 -14.17 -16.66 -40.78
C GLY A 573 -13.58 -15.66 -41.78
N LYS A 574 -14.23 -14.51 -42.00
CA LYS A 574 -13.83 -13.48 -42.98
C LYS A 574 -13.79 -12.11 -42.33
N GLY A 575 -13.01 -11.19 -42.88
CA GLY A 575 -13.07 -9.78 -42.48
C GLY A 575 -14.19 -9.06 -43.23
N THR A 576 -14.71 -7.98 -42.66
CA THR A 576 -15.65 -7.09 -43.37
C THR A 576 -15.01 -5.73 -43.54
N LEU A 577 -14.72 -5.35 -44.79
CA LEU A 577 -14.28 -4.01 -45.15
C LEU A 577 -15.50 -3.11 -45.30
N HIS A 578 -15.59 -2.08 -44.47
CA HIS A 578 -16.63 -1.05 -44.52
C HIS A 578 -16.17 0.19 -45.30
N CYS A 579 -17.14 0.88 -45.89
CA CYS A 579 -16.96 2.15 -46.58
C CYS A 579 -18.26 2.96 -46.43
N GLU A 580 -18.33 3.70 -45.34
CA GLU A 580 -19.50 4.46 -44.86
C GLU A 580 -19.19 5.96 -44.91
N GLY A 581 -20.18 6.78 -45.26
CA GLY A 581 -20.02 8.24 -45.20
C GLY A 581 -21.12 9.03 -45.91
N VAL A 582 -20.93 10.35 -45.98
CA VAL A 582 -21.84 11.29 -46.66
C VAL A 582 -21.10 12.06 -47.76
N LEU A 583 -21.68 12.10 -48.96
CA LEU A 583 -21.15 12.82 -50.11
C LEU A 583 -21.18 14.35 -49.93
N GLN A 584 -20.01 14.98 -50.01
CA GLN A 584 -19.87 16.44 -50.02
C GLN A 584 -20.40 17.12 -51.31
N LYS A 585 -20.71 16.33 -52.35
CA LYS A 585 -21.28 16.79 -53.62
C LYS A 585 -22.26 15.74 -54.15
N LYS A 586 -23.42 16.17 -54.64
CA LYS A 586 -24.40 15.24 -55.25
C LYS A 586 -23.80 14.55 -56.48
N ALA A 587 -24.00 13.24 -56.56
CA ALA A 587 -23.66 12.38 -57.68
C ALA A 587 -24.85 11.45 -57.98
N GLU A 588 -24.88 10.87 -59.17
CA GLU A 588 -25.94 9.94 -59.57
C GLU A 588 -25.72 8.54 -58.97
N ALA A 589 -24.46 8.14 -58.83
CA ALA A 589 -24.07 6.92 -58.13
C ALA A 589 -22.72 7.07 -57.40
N VAL A 590 -22.51 6.22 -56.40
CA VAL A 590 -21.23 5.90 -55.77
C VAL A 590 -20.77 4.53 -56.21
N PHE A 591 -19.46 4.28 -56.24
CA PHE A 591 -18.89 2.96 -56.47
C PHE A 591 -17.77 2.63 -55.49
N LEU A 592 -17.63 1.34 -55.18
CA LEU A 592 -16.49 0.77 -54.48
C LEU A 592 -15.93 -0.38 -55.31
N ARG A 593 -14.67 -0.25 -55.73
CA ARG A 593 -13.88 -1.33 -56.32
C ARG A 593 -12.89 -1.85 -55.31
N VAL A 594 -12.82 -3.17 -55.17
CA VAL A 594 -11.83 -3.87 -54.36
C VAL A 594 -11.02 -4.77 -55.29
N PHE A 595 -9.71 -4.80 -55.11
CA PHE A 595 -8.79 -5.64 -55.87
C PHE A 595 -7.93 -6.45 -54.90
N ALA A 596 -7.67 -7.72 -55.20
CA ALA A 596 -6.72 -8.58 -54.49
C ALA A 596 -5.52 -8.86 -55.41
N ASP A 597 -4.31 -8.50 -54.97
CA ASP A 597 -3.07 -8.58 -55.76
C ASP A 597 -3.22 -8.01 -57.19
N GLY A 598 -3.89 -6.86 -57.28
CA GLY A 598 -4.17 -6.16 -58.54
C GLY A 598 -5.33 -6.70 -59.38
N LYS A 599 -5.81 -7.93 -59.14
CA LYS A 599 -6.97 -8.51 -59.82
C LYS A 599 -8.27 -7.97 -59.21
N LYS A 600 -9.28 -7.65 -60.03
CA LYS A 600 -10.57 -7.16 -59.54
C LYS A 600 -11.27 -8.25 -58.71
N TYR A 601 -11.65 -7.91 -57.48
CA TYR A 601 -12.23 -8.79 -56.48
C TYR A 601 -13.71 -8.43 -56.22
N ALA A 602 -14.01 -7.15 -56.07
CA ALA A 602 -15.38 -6.61 -56.04
C ALA A 602 -15.49 -5.30 -56.83
N ASP A 603 -16.69 -4.96 -57.30
CA ASP A 603 -16.98 -3.77 -58.12
C ASP A 603 -18.48 -3.42 -57.95
N GLU A 604 -18.80 -2.81 -56.81
CA GLU A 604 -20.18 -2.42 -56.48
C GLU A 604 -20.45 -0.98 -56.95
N THR A 605 -21.68 -0.71 -57.40
CA THR A 605 -22.19 0.64 -57.67
C THR A 605 -23.60 0.77 -57.08
N LYS A 606 -23.88 1.85 -56.36
CA LYS A 606 -25.16 2.13 -55.70
C LYS A 606 -25.55 3.60 -55.91
N ALA A 607 -26.84 3.90 -55.92
CA ALA A 607 -27.28 5.29 -55.76
C ALA A 607 -27.10 5.72 -54.29
N PRO A 608 -26.58 6.93 -53.99
CA PRO A 608 -26.57 7.44 -52.63
C PRO A 608 -28.01 7.68 -52.12
N VAL A 609 -28.19 7.68 -50.80
CA VAL A 609 -29.47 7.98 -50.15
C VAL A 609 -29.80 9.48 -50.33
N LYS A 610 -31.05 9.89 -50.07
CA LYS A 610 -31.55 11.27 -50.33
C LYS A 610 -30.77 12.40 -49.65
N ASP A 611 -30.11 12.10 -48.54
CA ASP A 611 -29.23 12.99 -47.77
C ASP A 611 -27.77 13.03 -48.30
N GLY A 612 -27.41 12.12 -49.19
CA GLY A 612 -26.05 11.93 -49.71
C GLY A 612 -25.26 10.80 -49.03
N SER A 613 -25.85 10.07 -48.08
CA SER A 613 -25.18 8.93 -47.41
C SER A 613 -24.98 7.73 -48.34
N TYR A 614 -23.92 6.95 -48.06
CA TYR A 614 -23.59 5.71 -48.77
C TYR A 614 -23.02 4.65 -47.81
N SER A 615 -23.18 3.39 -48.19
CA SER A 615 -22.70 2.22 -47.44
C SER A 615 -22.22 1.10 -48.37
N PHE A 616 -21.07 0.51 -48.05
CA PHE A 616 -20.58 -0.72 -48.67
C PHE A 616 -19.88 -1.59 -47.62
N ALA A 617 -20.20 -2.89 -47.62
CA ALA A 617 -19.58 -3.89 -46.76
C ALA A 617 -19.11 -5.07 -47.62
N VAL A 618 -17.79 -5.22 -47.80
CA VAL A 618 -17.19 -6.26 -48.65
C VAL A 618 -16.45 -7.29 -47.79
N LYS A 619 -16.81 -8.56 -47.90
CA LYS A 619 -16.10 -9.65 -47.21
C LYS A 619 -14.72 -9.88 -47.83
N LEU A 620 -13.68 -9.92 -47.00
CA LEU A 620 -12.30 -10.22 -47.38
C LEU A 620 -11.93 -11.65 -46.94
N GLU A 621 -11.25 -12.40 -47.81
CA GLU A 621 -10.70 -13.72 -47.45
C GLU A 621 -9.43 -13.55 -46.60
N PRO A 622 -9.27 -14.32 -45.51
CA PRO A 622 -8.10 -14.23 -44.63
C PRO A 622 -6.91 -15.00 -45.21
N THR A 623 -6.30 -14.49 -46.28
CA THR A 623 -5.18 -15.14 -46.98
C THR A 623 -4.01 -14.19 -47.17
N LEU A 624 -2.83 -14.72 -47.51
CA LEU A 624 -1.63 -13.93 -47.84
C LEU A 624 -1.76 -13.22 -49.20
N VAL A 625 -2.74 -12.33 -49.32
CA VAL A 625 -3.01 -11.46 -50.48
C VAL A 625 -3.15 -10.01 -50.01
N LYS A 626 -2.78 -9.04 -50.84
CA LYS A 626 -2.92 -7.61 -50.51
C LYS A 626 -4.13 -7.03 -51.22
N TYR A 627 -5.06 -6.53 -50.42
CA TYR A 627 -6.21 -5.79 -50.89
C TYR A 627 -5.85 -4.32 -51.17
N ARG A 628 -6.51 -3.75 -52.18
CA ARG A 628 -6.57 -2.30 -52.42
C ARG A 628 -7.99 -1.90 -52.84
N ILE A 629 -8.37 -0.67 -52.54
CA ILE A 629 -9.67 -0.12 -52.91
C ILE A 629 -9.58 1.12 -53.82
N GLU A 630 -10.66 1.36 -54.55
CA GLU A 630 -10.98 2.64 -55.19
C GLU A 630 -12.44 2.97 -54.87
N PHE A 631 -12.66 4.00 -54.07
CA PHE A 631 -14.00 4.56 -53.82
C PHE A 631 -14.20 5.82 -54.66
N GLY A 632 -15.37 5.99 -55.25
CA GLY A 632 -15.63 7.12 -56.14
C GLY A 632 -17.10 7.37 -56.44
N ILE A 633 -17.33 8.37 -57.29
CA ILE A 633 -18.64 8.79 -57.77
C ILE A 633 -18.75 8.66 -59.30
N ARG A 634 -19.97 8.48 -59.78
CA ARG A 634 -20.32 8.53 -61.22
C ARG A 634 -21.40 9.59 -61.46
N THR A 635 -21.22 10.35 -62.53
CA THR A 635 -22.18 11.35 -63.02
C THR A 635 -22.20 11.27 -64.55
N GLY A 636 -23.32 10.83 -65.12
CA GLY A 636 -23.41 10.38 -66.51
C GLY A 636 -22.40 9.27 -66.79
N ASN A 637 -21.68 9.40 -67.91
CA ASN A 637 -20.64 8.44 -68.31
C ASN A 637 -19.26 8.72 -67.67
N ALA A 638 -19.14 9.71 -66.78
CA ALA A 638 -17.87 10.07 -66.14
C ALA A 638 -17.76 9.48 -64.73
N GLU A 639 -16.62 8.87 -64.41
CA GLU A 639 -16.25 8.41 -63.07
C GLU A 639 -15.15 9.28 -62.48
N SER A 640 -15.21 9.52 -61.17
CA SER A 640 -14.17 10.18 -60.40
C SER A 640 -13.88 9.38 -59.13
N VAL A 641 -12.65 8.88 -59.00
CA VAL A 641 -12.18 8.22 -57.78
C VAL A 641 -11.86 9.29 -56.74
N LEU A 642 -12.53 9.22 -55.60
CA LEU A 642 -12.40 10.17 -54.49
C LEU A 642 -11.41 9.68 -53.44
N HIS A 643 -11.27 8.36 -53.25
CA HIS A 643 -10.36 7.78 -52.28
C HIS A 643 -9.70 6.48 -52.78
N ARG A 644 -8.48 6.22 -52.28
CA ARG A 644 -7.67 5.03 -52.57
C ARG A 644 -6.93 4.60 -51.31
N ALA A 645 -6.83 3.29 -51.09
CA ALA A 645 -6.00 2.69 -50.06
C ALA A 645 -5.53 1.29 -50.53
N GLY A 646 -4.38 0.83 -50.03
CA GLY A 646 -3.75 -0.45 -50.40
C GLY A 646 -2.88 -1.03 -49.27
N ASP A 647 -2.22 -2.16 -49.56
CA ASP A 647 -1.53 -3.00 -48.55
C ASP A 647 -2.47 -3.42 -47.39
N ILE A 648 -3.78 -3.45 -47.66
CA ILE A 648 -4.84 -3.88 -46.75
C ILE A 648 -4.81 -5.40 -46.64
N VAL A 649 -5.00 -5.93 -45.44
CA VAL A 649 -4.93 -7.37 -45.14
C VAL A 649 -6.05 -7.80 -44.18
N CYS A 650 -6.36 -9.10 -44.17
CA CYS A 650 -7.40 -9.67 -43.31
C CYS A 650 -6.91 -10.94 -42.60
N GLY A 651 -7.20 -11.11 -41.30
CA GLY A 651 -6.77 -12.29 -40.53
C GLY A 651 -7.12 -12.17 -39.04
N ASP A 652 -6.28 -12.70 -38.14
CA ASP A 652 -6.59 -12.71 -36.70
C ASP A 652 -5.80 -11.69 -35.86
N ALA A 653 -6.44 -11.20 -34.79
CA ALA A 653 -5.91 -10.15 -33.91
C ALA A 653 -5.76 -10.60 -32.45
N TYR A 654 -4.64 -10.20 -31.83
CA TYR A 654 -4.23 -10.60 -30.48
C TYR A 654 -3.69 -9.42 -29.67
N LEU A 655 -3.76 -9.51 -28.34
CA LEU A 655 -3.11 -8.56 -27.42
C LEU A 655 -2.05 -9.25 -26.55
N ILE A 656 -0.97 -8.52 -26.28
CA ILE A 656 0.05 -8.88 -25.28
C ILE A 656 0.06 -7.79 -24.21
N ALA A 657 0.00 -8.18 -22.94
CA ALA A 657 -0.03 -7.29 -21.78
C ALA A 657 0.85 -7.82 -20.64
N GLY A 658 1.12 -6.96 -19.65
CA GLY A 658 1.98 -7.28 -18.50
C GLY A 658 3.24 -6.42 -18.43
N GLN A 659 4.35 -6.98 -17.92
CA GLN A 659 5.59 -6.22 -17.66
C GLN A 659 6.74 -6.54 -18.63
N SER A 660 7.99 -6.47 -18.17
CA SER A 660 9.19 -6.51 -19.00
C SER A 660 9.39 -7.83 -19.76
N ASN A 661 9.03 -8.98 -19.18
CA ASN A 661 9.03 -10.26 -19.91
C ASN A 661 7.88 -10.39 -20.92
N ALA A 662 6.77 -9.64 -20.76
CA ALA A 662 5.77 -9.49 -21.83
C ALA A 662 6.23 -8.49 -22.92
N LEU A 663 7.01 -7.47 -22.56
CA LEU A 663 7.56 -6.49 -23.49
C LEU A 663 8.74 -7.05 -24.30
N ALA A 664 9.55 -7.92 -23.73
CA ALA A 664 10.60 -8.72 -24.38
C ALA A 664 11.57 -7.94 -25.31
N THR A 665 12.14 -6.84 -24.81
CA THR A 665 13.12 -6.00 -25.55
C THR A 665 14.41 -5.63 -24.79
N ASP A 666 14.53 -5.99 -23.50
CA ASP A 666 15.69 -5.63 -22.66
C ASP A 666 16.92 -6.50 -22.95
N THR A 667 17.57 -6.22 -24.08
CA THR A 667 18.72 -6.96 -24.60
C THR A 667 19.68 -6.02 -25.36
N ARG A 668 20.79 -6.54 -25.92
CA ARG A 668 21.77 -5.71 -26.66
C ARG A 668 21.59 -5.73 -28.18
N GLU A 669 20.75 -6.61 -28.70
CA GLU A 669 20.51 -6.81 -30.12
C GLU A 669 19.50 -5.77 -30.65
N ASP A 670 19.61 -5.44 -31.93
CA ASP A 670 18.70 -4.52 -32.64
C ASP A 670 17.68 -5.29 -33.49
N SER A 671 16.53 -4.67 -33.77
CA SER A 671 15.58 -5.20 -34.74
C SER A 671 16.08 -5.01 -36.17
N PRO A 672 15.90 -6.00 -37.07
CA PRO A 672 16.08 -5.76 -38.50
C PRO A 672 15.13 -4.65 -38.98
N ARG A 673 15.60 -3.85 -39.95
CA ARG A 673 14.85 -2.70 -40.51
C ARG A 673 13.61 -3.09 -41.31
N VAL A 674 13.50 -4.35 -41.70
CA VAL A 674 12.35 -4.92 -42.40
C VAL A 674 11.88 -6.12 -41.59
N THR A 675 10.57 -6.18 -41.35
CA THR A 675 9.90 -7.26 -40.61
C THR A 675 8.92 -8.01 -41.52
N ASN A 676 8.14 -8.93 -40.96
CA ASN A 676 7.19 -9.72 -41.73
C ASN A 676 6.09 -8.83 -42.35
N GLU A 677 5.96 -8.89 -43.67
CA GLU A 677 5.01 -8.06 -44.42
C GLU A 677 3.53 -8.41 -44.19
N TRP A 678 3.24 -9.55 -43.57
CA TRP A 678 1.90 -10.04 -43.23
C TRP A 678 1.51 -9.77 -41.77
N VAL A 679 2.42 -9.23 -40.97
CA VAL A 679 2.14 -8.80 -39.59
C VAL A 679 1.70 -7.32 -39.59
N ARG A 680 0.77 -6.96 -38.70
CA ARG A 680 0.30 -5.59 -38.47
C ARG A 680 0.25 -5.23 -36.99
N SER A 681 0.34 -3.93 -36.73
CA SER A 681 0.08 -3.28 -35.44
C SER A 681 -0.45 -1.87 -35.69
N TYR A 682 -1.10 -1.29 -34.69
CA TYR A 682 -1.34 0.15 -34.63
C TYR A 682 -0.24 0.85 -33.82
N GLY A 683 0.18 2.04 -34.24
CA GLY A 683 1.28 2.79 -33.63
C GLY A 683 0.99 3.35 -32.23
N ARG A 684 2.01 3.93 -31.59
CA ARG A 684 1.91 4.57 -30.26
C ARG A 684 1.20 5.93 -30.32
N PRO A 685 0.37 6.31 -29.31
CA PRO A 685 -0.40 7.55 -29.29
C PRO A 685 0.38 8.83 -29.61
N ARG A 686 1.60 8.97 -29.10
CA ARG A 686 2.47 10.16 -29.32
C ARG A 686 2.54 10.63 -30.77
N PHE A 687 2.63 9.68 -31.72
CA PHE A 687 2.78 9.97 -33.14
C PHE A 687 1.52 10.60 -33.78
N PHE A 688 0.37 10.46 -33.11
CA PHE A 688 -0.90 11.11 -33.47
C PHE A 688 -1.06 12.45 -32.73
N GLU A 689 -0.66 12.52 -31.47
CA GLU A 689 -0.66 13.74 -30.65
C GLU A 689 0.26 14.83 -31.23
N GLU A 690 1.45 14.43 -31.67
CA GLU A 690 2.45 15.25 -32.38
C GLU A 690 2.02 15.57 -33.83
N ARG A 691 0.88 15.04 -34.29
CA ARG A 691 0.33 15.17 -35.65
C ARG A 691 1.28 14.77 -36.78
N GLU A 692 2.21 13.85 -36.54
CA GLU A 692 3.16 13.40 -37.57
C GLU A 692 2.46 12.69 -38.75
N ARG A 693 1.29 12.08 -38.52
CA ARG A 693 0.60 11.20 -39.48
C ARG A 693 -0.91 11.23 -39.34
N GLU A 694 -1.60 11.09 -40.47
CA GLU A 694 -3.07 10.92 -40.53
C GLU A 694 -3.51 9.50 -40.11
N SER A 695 -2.61 8.50 -40.18
CA SER A 695 -2.87 7.14 -39.72
C SER A 695 -1.61 6.49 -39.13
N LEU A 696 -1.79 5.59 -38.16
CA LEU A 696 -0.71 4.86 -37.49
C LEU A 696 -0.69 3.34 -37.80
N TRP A 697 -1.33 2.90 -38.88
CA TRP A 697 -1.16 1.53 -39.38
C TRP A 697 0.32 1.25 -39.71
N CYS A 698 0.85 0.13 -39.22
CA CYS A 698 2.26 -0.20 -39.40
C CYS A 698 2.54 -1.70 -39.44
N LYS A 699 3.68 -2.04 -40.05
CA LYS A 699 4.38 -3.32 -39.84
C LYS A 699 5.29 -3.11 -38.63
N PRO A 700 5.05 -3.76 -37.49
CA PRO A 700 5.82 -3.52 -36.27
C PRO A 700 7.23 -4.13 -36.36
N VAL A 701 8.10 -3.69 -35.45
CA VAL A 701 9.40 -4.34 -35.16
C VAL A 701 9.27 -5.22 -33.91
N TRP A 702 10.26 -6.07 -33.61
CA TRP A 702 10.30 -6.72 -32.29
C TRP A 702 10.80 -5.74 -31.20
N LYS A 703 11.63 -4.76 -31.57
CA LYS A 703 12.19 -3.71 -30.70
C LYS A 703 12.29 -2.37 -31.42
N ALA A 704 11.67 -1.33 -30.88
CA ALA A 704 11.50 -0.03 -31.50
C ALA A 704 12.60 0.98 -31.14
N GLN A 705 13.42 1.32 -32.13
CA GLN A 705 14.18 2.58 -32.13
C GLN A 705 13.24 3.77 -32.38
N GLN A 706 13.71 5.01 -32.15
CA GLN A 706 12.91 6.25 -32.06
C GLN A 706 11.84 6.46 -33.16
N THR A 707 12.11 6.08 -34.40
CA THR A 707 11.23 6.29 -35.57
C THR A 707 10.20 5.18 -35.82
N HIS A 708 10.25 4.07 -35.07
CA HIS A 708 9.33 2.95 -35.27
C HIS A 708 8.00 3.17 -34.55
N LEU A 709 6.89 2.96 -35.26
CA LEU A 709 5.55 3.25 -34.76
C LEU A 709 5.10 2.31 -33.63
N ALA A 710 5.48 1.03 -33.68
CA ALA A 710 5.15 0.02 -32.67
C ALA A 710 6.23 -1.08 -32.58
N GLU A 711 6.27 -1.73 -31.40
CA GLU A 711 7.03 -2.97 -31.18
C GLU A 711 6.12 -4.06 -30.60
N LEU A 712 6.50 -5.34 -30.82
CA LEU A 712 5.80 -6.51 -30.28
C LEU A 712 6.57 -7.25 -29.17
N GLY A 713 7.84 -6.94 -28.94
CA GLY A 713 8.76 -7.81 -28.20
C GLY A 713 9.25 -8.98 -29.05
N TRP A 714 10.33 -9.63 -28.61
CA TRP A 714 10.93 -10.78 -29.31
C TRP A 714 9.92 -11.91 -29.53
N TRP A 715 9.40 -12.50 -28.45
CA TRP A 715 8.46 -13.63 -28.55
C TRP A 715 7.12 -13.22 -29.17
N GLY A 716 6.69 -11.96 -29.02
CA GLY A 716 5.47 -11.46 -29.63
C GLY A 716 5.56 -11.35 -31.15
N MET A 717 6.73 -10.95 -31.67
CA MET A 717 7.04 -11.01 -33.10
C MET A 717 7.20 -12.45 -33.59
N GLU A 718 7.87 -13.30 -32.82
CA GLU A 718 8.06 -14.71 -33.19
C GLU A 718 6.74 -15.49 -33.24
N LEU A 719 5.86 -15.31 -32.26
CA LEU A 719 4.50 -15.88 -32.24
C LEU A 719 3.69 -15.42 -33.46
N ALA A 720 3.74 -14.13 -33.81
CA ALA A 720 3.08 -13.61 -35.01
C ALA A 720 3.65 -14.24 -36.29
N ASN A 721 4.97 -14.45 -36.38
CA ASN A 721 5.60 -15.12 -37.51
C ASN A 721 5.21 -16.60 -37.61
N ARG A 722 5.25 -17.34 -36.50
CA ARG A 722 4.84 -18.76 -36.43
C ARG A 722 3.37 -18.93 -36.86
N LEU A 723 2.48 -18.03 -36.45
CA LEU A 723 1.06 -18.04 -36.86
C LEU A 723 0.85 -17.68 -38.34
N VAL A 724 1.59 -16.70 -38.89
CA VAL A 724 1.59 -16.45 -40.35
C VAL A 724 2.08 -17.69 -41.11
N GLU A 725 3.08 -18.39 -40.57
CA GLU A 725 3.66 -19.58 -41.20
C GLU A 725 2.75 -20.82 -41.11
N SER A 726 2.11 -21.11 -39.98
CA SER A 726 1.22 -22.28 -39.86
C SER A 726 -0.11 -22.04 -40.58
N GLN A 727 -0.78 -20.92 -40.32
CA GLN A 727 -2.15 -20.67 -40.76
C GLN A 727 -2.25 -20.07 -42.17
N LYS A 728 -1.16 -19.53 -42.71
CA LYS A 728 -1.14 -18.77 -43.98
C LYS A 728 -2.15 -17.61 -44.00
N ILE A 729 -2.36 -17.00 -42.82
CA ILE A 729 -3.18 -15.79 -42.66
C ILE A 729 -2.34 -14.62 -42.14
N PRO A 730 -2.65 -13.36 -42.52
CA PRO A 730 -2.14 -12.16 -41.85
C PRO A 730 -2.45 -12.12 -40.34
N ILE A 731 -1.56 -11.53 -39.54
CA ILE A 731 -1.71 -11.46 -38.07
C ILE A 731 -1.55 -10.03 -37.56
N PHE A 732 -2.48 -9.58 -36.71
CA PHE A 732 -2.38 -8.32 -35.97
C PHE A 732 -2.03 -8.57 -34.51
N VAL A 733 -1.09 -7.80 -33.98
CA VAL A 733 -0.76 -7.80 -32.54
C VAL A 733 -0.61 -6.39 -32.03
N VAL A 734 -1.19 -6.11 -30.86
CA VAL A 734 -0.82 -4.95 -30.04
C VAL A 734 -0.20 -5.44 -28.73
N ASN A 735 1.10 -5.19 -28.57
CA ASN A 735 1.76 -5.31 -27.27
C ASN A 735 1.58 -3.98 -26.51
N GLY A 736 0.89 -4.03 -25.37
CA GLY A 736 0.65 -2.94 -24.43
C GLY A 736 1.49 -3.02 -23.15
N ALA A 737 2.38 -4.00 -23.04
CA ALA A 737 3.18 -4.24 -21.83
C ALA A 737 4.12 -3.07 -21.47
N ARG A 738 4.45 -2.98 -20.18
CA ARG A 738 5.28 -1.88 -19.62
C ARG A 738 6.24 -2.44 -18.57
N GLY A 739 7.55 -2.41 -18.85
CA GLY A 739 8.58 -2.93 -17.94
C GLY A 739 8.55 -2.31 -16.54
N GLY A 740 8.81 -3.13 -15.51
CA GLY A 740 8.91 -2.69 -14.11
C GLY A 740 7.58 -2.27 -13.46
N THR A 741 6.46 -2.91 -13.80
CA THR A 741 5.12 -2.53 -13.33
C THR A 741 4.42 -3.62 -12.53
N ARG A 742 3.64 -3.19 -11.53
CA ARG A 742 2.76 -4.03 -10.69
C ARG A 742 1.35 -4.10 -11.26
N ILE A 743 0.56 -5.08 -10.85
CA ILE A 743 -0.80 -5.31 -11.37
C ILE A 743 -1.79 -4.17 -11.04
N ASP A 744 -1.61 -3.43 -9.94
CA ASP A 744 -2.42 -2.23 -9.63
C ASP A 744 -2.26 -1.11 -10.67
N GLN A 745 -1.17 -1.13 -11.44
CA GLN A 745 -0.87 -0.12 -12.46
C GLN A 745 -1.47 -0.45 -13.84
N HIS A 746 -2.03 -1.66 -14.01
CA HIS A 746 -2.69 -2.13 -15.24
C HIS A 746 -4.21 -2.05 -15.20
N GLN A 747 -4.80 -1.56 -14.10
CA GLN A 747 -6.24 -1.36 -13.98
C GLN A 747 -6.75 -0.29 -14.96
N ARG A 748 -8.03 -0.37 -15.30
CA ARG A 748 -8.74 0.60 -16.12
C ARG A 748 -8.98 1.89 -15.34
N ASN A 749 -8.92 3.03 -16.03
CA ASN A 749 -9.50 4.28 -15.54
C ASN A 749 -10.94 4.32 -16.03
N ASP A 750 -11.93 4.11 -15.16
CA ASP A 750 -13.34 4.05 -15.57
C ASP A 750 -13.92 5.43 -15.94
N ASP A 751 -13.38 6.53 -15.39
CA ASP A 751 -13.72 7.90 -15.79
C ASP A 751 -13.17 8.27 -17.19
N ASN A 752 -12.02 7.71 -17.55
CA ASN A 752 -11.42 7.85 -18.89
C ASN A 752 -10.75 6.55 -19.37
N PRO A 753 -11.51 5.62 -19.99
CA PRO A 753 -11.00 4.31 -20.39
C PRO A 753 -9.82 4.34 -21.38
N THR A 754 -9.64 5.45 -22.11
CA THR A 754 -8.57 5.68 -23.08
C THR A 754 -7.49 6.64 -22.58
N ASP A 755 -7.40 6.84 -21.26
CA ASP A 755 -6.39 7.68 -20.61
C ASP A 755 -4.95 7.29 -21.03
N LEU A 756 -4.27 8.22 -21.69
CA LEU A 756 -2.96 8.02 -22.29
C LEU A 756 -1.80 8.06 -21.27
N ASP A 757 -2.04 8.48 -20.02
CA ASP A 757 -1.08 8.33 -18.93
C ASP A 757 -1.11 6.91 -18.33
N THR A 758 -2.28 6.24 -18.33
CA THR A 758 -2.44 4.86 -17.84
C THR A 758 -1.86 3.79 -18.78
N ILE A 759 -1.55 2.60 -18.26
CA ILE A 759 -1.09 1.48 -19.10
C ILE A 759 -2.27 0.92 -19.92
N TYR A 760 -3.40 0.67 -19.25
CA TYR A 760 -4.63 0.17 -19.87
C TYR A 760 -5.14 1.09 -20.99
N GLY A 761 -5.26 2.40 -20.73
CA GLY A 761 -5.83 3.35 -21.68
C GLY A 761 -4.99 3.53 -22.94
N ARG A 762 -3.65 3.50 -22.86
CA ARG A 762 -2.78 3.44 -24.05
C ARG A 762 -2.94 2.18 -24.88
N MET A 763 -3.21 1.02 -24.25
CA MET A 763 -3.51 -0.22 -24.98
C MET A 763 -4.89 -0.10 -25.65
N LEU A 764 -5.92 0.28 -24.88
CA LEU A 764 -7.29 0.41 -25.37
C LEU A 764 -7.42 1.43 -26.50
N TRP A 765 -6.77 2.59 -26.38
CA TRP A 765 -6.73 3.62 -27.42
C TRP A 765 -6.20 3.07 -28.74
N ARG A 766 -5.12 2.29 -28.72
CA ARG A 766 -4.53 1.70 -29.95
C ARG A 766 -5.45 0.70 -30.64
N VAL A 767 -6.24 -0.04 -29.86
CA VAL A 767 -7.19 -1.04 -30.40
C VAL A 767 -8.49 -0.38 -30.87
N ARG A 768 -8.98 0.66 -30.16
CA ARG A 768 -10.13 1.48 -30.58
C ARG A 768 -9.82 2.29 -31.85
N ALA A 769 -8.65 2.94 -31.92
CA ALA A 769 -8.20 3.70 -33.09
C ALA A 769 -7.90 2.83 -34.32
N ALA A 770 -7.76 1.51 -34.13
CA ALA A 770 -7.65 0.52 -35.20
C ALA A 770 -9.00 -0.09 -35.62
N SER A 771 -10.11 0.24 -34.94
CA SER A 771 -11.43 -0.42 -35.06
C SER A 771 -11.41 -1.94 -34.79
N LEU A 772 -10.48 -2.43 -33.95
CA LEU A 772 -10.25 -3.86 -33.73
C LEU A 772 -10.72 -4.39 -32.36
N THR A 773 -11.48 -3.62 -31.58
CA THR A 773 -11.97 -4.06 -30.24
C THR A 773 -12.77 -5.35 -30.30
N HIS A 774 -13.57 -5.52 -31.35
CA HIS A 774 -14.38 -6.71 -31.60
C HIS A 774 -13.62 -7.82 -32.36
N GLY A 775 -12.36 -7.58 -32.74
CA GLY A 775 -11.52 -8.53 -33.48
C GLY A 775 -10.54 -9.33 -32.63
N ILE A 776 -10.33 -8.94 -31.35
CA ILE A 776 -9.34 -9.59 -30.47
C ILE A 776 -9.82 -10.99 -30.08
N ARG A 777 -9.12 -12.04 -30.53
CA ARG A 777 -9.46 -13.43 -30.21
C ARG A 777 -8.92 -13.90 -28.86
N ALA A 778 -7.72 -13.46 -28.48
CA ALA A 778 -7.08 -13.83 -27.22
C ALA A 778 -6.17 -12.74 -26.66
N ILE A 779 -5.95 -12.79 -25.34
CA ILE A 779 -5.06 -11.90 -24.59
C ILE A 779 -4.00 -12.74 -23.88
N ILE A 780 -2.74 -12.32 -23.98
CA ILE A 780 -1.58 -13.00 -23.42
C ILE A 780 -0.96 -12.11 -22.33
N TRP A 781 -0.77 -12.64 -21.12
CA TRP A 781 -0.34 -11.91 -19.93
C TRP A 781 0.88 -12.55 -19.27
N HIS A 782 2.02 -11.83 -19.27
CA HIS A 782 3.18 -12.17 -18.43
C HIS A 782 3.51 -11.03 -17.49
N GLN A 783 3.16 -11.20 -16.22
CA GLN A 783 3.46 -10.24 -15.16
C GLN A 783 3.42 -10.90 -13.78
N GLY A 784 4.16 -10.32 -12.84
CA GLY A 784 4.10 -10.62 -11.41
C GLY A 784 5.42 -10.32 -10.72
N GLU A 785 6.53 -10.19 -11.46
CA GLU A 785 7.86 -10.05 -10.89
C GLU A 785 7.98 -8.83 -9.95
N ASN A 786 7.21 -7.75 -10.19
CA ASN A 786 7.18 -6.56 -9.32
C ASN A 786 6.21 -6.67 -8.11
N ASP A 787 5.31 -7.65 -8.09
CA ASP A 787 4.30 -7.88 -7.03
C ASP A 787 4.74 -8.91 -5.97
N GLN A 788 5.92 -9.51 -6.14
CA GLN A 788 6.55 -10.35 -5.10
C GLN A 788 6.96 -9.54 -3.86
N GLY A 789 7.03 -8.20 -3.98
CA GLY A 789 7.34 -7.28 -2.89
C GLY A 789 6.11 -6.60 -2.30
N ALA A 790 6.33 -5.66 -1.39
CA ALA A 790 5.28 -4.93 -0.67
C ALA A 790 5.08 -3.49 -1.21
N ALA A 791 5.43 -3.23 -2.46
CA ALA A 791 5.44 -1.88 -3.04
C ALA A 791 4.06 -1.36 -3.49
N GLY A 792 2.98 -2.12 -3.28
CA GLY A 792 1.61 -1.79 -3.67
C GLY A 792 0.90 -0.80 -2.74
N PRO A 793 -0.24 -0.23 -3.18
CA PRO A 793 -0.99 0.80 -2.44
C PRO A 793 -1.73 0.27 -1.20
N ASP A 794 -2.10 -1.03 -1.19
CA ASP A 794 -2.82 -1.66 -0.07
C ASP A 794 -2.02 -1.71 1.24
N GLY A 795 -0.70 -1.47 1.19
CA GLY A 795 0.18 -1.46 2.38
C GLY A 795 0.59 -2.85 2.89
N GLY A 796 0.22 -3.90 2.16
CA GLY A 796 0.66 -5.28 2.36
C GLY A 796 1.61 -5.78 1.27
N TYR A 797 1.69 -7.10 1.08
CA TYR A 797 2.43 -7.74 -0.01
C TYR A 797 1.56 -7.88 -1.26
N GLY A 798 2.15 -7.73 -2.45
CA GLY A 798 1.40 -7.71 -3.72
C GLY A 798 0.58 -8.99 -3.97
N TRP A 799 1.04 -10.16 -3.49
CA TRP A 799 0.29 -11.42 -3.59
C TRP A 799 -1.06 -11.42 -2.86
N GLU A 800 -1.23 -10.57 -1.85
CA GLU A 800 -2.46 -10.50 -1.04
C GLU A 800 -3.61 -9.95 -1.87
N ALA A 801 -3.35 -8.89 -2.66
CA ALA A 801 -4.31 -8.24 -3.55
C ALA A 801 -4.31 -8.78 -5.00
N TYR A 802 -3.28 -9.53 -5.42
CA TYR A 802 -3.05 -9.89 -6.82
C TYR A 802 -4.26 -10.51 -7.53
N GLN A 803 -4.97 -11.41 -6.85
CA GLN A 803 -6.14 -12.10 -7.41
C GLN A 803 -7.31 -11.14 -7.67
N ARG A 804 -7.54 -10.17 -6.77
CA ARG A 804 -8.58 -9.13 -6.94
C ARG A 804 -8.27 -8.30 -8.19
N TYR A 805 -7.07 -7.72 -8.24
CA TYR A 805 -6.61 -6.89 -9.34
C TYR A 805 -6.52 -7.63 -10.69
N PHE A 806 -6.31 -8.95 -10.69
CA PHE A 806 -6.41 -9.74 -11.91
C PHE A 806 -7.87 -9.92 -12.35
N VAL A 807 -8.79 -10.23 -11.44
CA VAL A 807 -10.21 -10.40 -11.76
C VAL A 807 -10.79 -9.11 -12.33
N GLU A 808 -10.56 -7.97 -11.67
CA GLU A 808 -10.98 -6.62 -12.09
C GLU A 808 -10.50 -6.30 -13.53
N MET A 809 -9.18 -6.26 -13.75
CA MET A 809 -8.57 -6.04 -15.06
C MET A 809 -9.05 -7.04 -16.15
N SER A 810 -9.28 -8.30 -15.80
CA SER A 810 -9.78 -9.31 -16.76
C SER A 810 -11.26 -9.15 -17.11
N ALA A 811 -12.05 -8.60 -16.19
CA ALA A 811 -13.43 -8.23 -16.44
C ALA A 811 -13.48 -7.04 -17.40
N ASP A 812 -12.61 -6.05 -17.19
CA ASP A 812 -12.41 -4.93 -18.10
C ASP A 812 -11.97 -5.35 -19.51
N TRP A 813 -11.02 -6.29 -19.61
CA TRP A 813 -10.67 -6.87 -20.91
C TRP A 813 -11.87 -7.47 -21.64
N LYS A 814 -12.77 -8.18 -20.95
CA LYS A 814 -13.98 -8.75 -21.58
C LYS A 814 -15.08 -7.69 -21.81
N ARG A 815 -15.06 -6.58 -21.07
CA ARG A 815 -15.95 -5.40 -21.21
C ARG A 815 -15.57 -4.57 -22.44
N ASP A 816 -14.28 -4.35 -22.71
CA ASP A 816 -13.79 -3.58 -23.87
C ASP A 816 -13.47 -4.44 -25.12
N PHE A 817 -13.19 -5.74 -24.96
CA PHE A 817 -12.91 -6.68 -26.05
C PHE A 817 -13.91 -7.85 -26.03
N PRO A 818 -15.18 -7.65 -26.44
CA PRO A 818 -16.27 -8.59 -26.16
C PRO A 818 -16.05 -10.00 -26.73
N ASN A 819 -15.36 -10.11 -27.86
CA ASN A 819 -15.11 -11.39 -28.55
C ASN A 819 -13.83 -12.12 -28.08
N VAL A 820 -13.13 -11.62 -27.04
CA VAL A 820 -12.00 -12.35 -26.47
C VAL A 820 -12.48 -13.70 -25.92
N SER A 821 -11.89 -14.77 -26.42
CA SER A 821 -12.33 -16.15 -26.21
C SER A 821 -11.35 -16.98 -25.39
N ARG A 822 -10.07 -16.59 -25.31
CA ARG A 822 -9.02 -17.27 -24.54
C ARG A 822 -8.11 -16.29 -23.80
N TYR A 823 -7.63 -16.69 -22.64
CA TYR A 823 -6.60 -15.99 -21.86
C TYR A 823 -5.39 -16.89 -21.65
N TYR A 824 -4.19 -16.41 -21.99
CA TYR A 824 -2.94 -17.14 -21.78
C TYR A 824 -2.11 -16.41 -20.72
N VAL A 825 -2.01 -16.98 -19.52
CA VAL A 825 -1.35 -16.39 -18.35
C VAL A 825 -0.05 -17.12 -18.07
N PHE A 826 1.01 -16.43 -17.65
CA PHE A 826 2.26 -17.07 -17.20
C PHE A 826 2.36 -17.09 -15.66
N GLN A 827 2.79 -18.23 -15.09
CA GLN A 827 3.34 -18.28 -13.74
C GLN A 827 4.81 -17.87 -13.80
N ILE A 828 5.22 -16.86 -13.02
CA ILE A 828 6.63 -16.46 -12.91
C ILE A 828 7.46 -17.56 -12.22
N TRP A 829 8.75 -17.66 -12.55
CA TRP A 829 9.69 -18.54 -11.85
C TRP A 829 10.04 -17.99 -10.44
N PRO A 830 10.69 -18.77 -9.56
CA PRO A 830 11.01 -18.32 -8.21
C PRO A 830 12.07 -17.21 -8.21
N SER A 831 11.98 -16.27 -7.26
CA SER A 831 12.92 -15.15 -7.11
C SER A 831 13.07 -14.29 -8.36
N ALA A 832 11.98 -14.10 -9.13
CA ALA A 832 12.04 -13.39 -10.41
C ALA A 832 12.59 -11.96 -10.20
N CYS A 833 13.57 -11.54 -11.00
CA CYS A 833 14.26 -10.25 -10.82
C CYS A 833 14.87 -9.99 -9.42
N ALA A 834 15.04 -11.02 -8.57
CA ALA A 834 15.44 -10.92 -7.16
C ALA A 834 14.52 -10.01 -6.29
N MET A 835 13.26 -9.87 -6.69
CA MET A 835 12.26 -9.04 -6.01
C MET A 835 11.50 -9.82 -4.91
N GLY A 836 11.36 -11.13 -5.06
CA GLY A 836 10.85 -12.03 -4.03
C GLY A 836 11.83 -12.23 -2.87
N ARG A 837 11.29 -12.21 -1.65
CA ARG A 837 11.99 -12.40 -0.37
C ARG A 837 11.03 -12.97 0.65
N ASP A 838 11.56 -13.65 1.65
CA ASP A 838 10.82 -14.11 2.83
C ASP A 838 9.58 -14.98 2.47
N GLY A 839 9.61 -15.67 1.32
CA GLY A 839 8.55 -16.55 0.81
C GLY A 839 7.42 -15.86 0.02
N ASN A 840 7.52 -14.56 -0.23
CA ASN A 840 6.43 -13.80 -0.86
C ASN A 840 6.28 -14.07 -2.38
N GLY A 841 7.36 -14.43 -3.08
CA GLY A 841 7.26 -14.90 -4.45
C GLY A 841 6.63 -16.30 -4.55
N ASP A 842 6.77 -17.13 -3.51
CA ASP A 842 6.10 -18.44 -3.44
C ASP A 842 4.58 -18.27 -3.34
N MET A 843 4.14 -17.33 -2.48
CA MET A 843 2.72 -16.99 -2.32
C MET A 843 2.12 -16.35 -3.58
N LEU A 844 2.86 -15.50 -4.28
CA LEU A 844 2.41 -14.94 -5.56
C LEU A 844 2.24 -16.02 -6.65
N ARG A 845 3.20 -16.95 -6.74
CA ARG A 845 3.15 -18.06 -7.70
C ARG A 845 1.93 -18.96 -7.45
N GLU A 846 1.55 -19.19 -6.19
CA GLU A 846 0.31 -19.91 -5.84
C GLU A 846 -0.96 -19.16 -6.31
N LYS A 847 -1.00 -17.83 -6.17
CA LYS A 847 -2.11 -17.02 -6.72
C LYS A 847 -2.22 -17.17 -8.24
N GLN A 848 -1.12 -17.00 -8.96
CA GLN A 848 -1.07 -17.16 -10.43
C GLN A 848 -1.50 -18.58 -10.87
N ARG A 849 -1.02 -19.61 -10.18
CA ARG A 849 -1.34 -21.03 -10.43
C ARG A 849 -2.83 -21.35 -10.33
N THR A 850 -3.52 -20.64 -9.43
CA THR A 850 -4.92 -20.91 -9.08
C THR A 850 -5.92 -20.03 -9.83
N LEU A 851 -5.47 -18.98 -10.53
CA LEU A 851 -6.32 -18.15 -11.40
C LEU A 851 -7.22 -18.95 -12.36
N PRO A 852 -6.75 -20.00 -13.08
CA PRO A 852 -7.60 -20.74 -14.03
C PRO A 852 -8.83 -21.39 -13.40
N ARG A 853 -8.84 -21.65 -12.08
CA ARG A 853 -10.02 -22.17 -11.37
C ARG A 853 -11.22 -21.21 -11.45
N LEU A 854 -10.98 -19.94 -11.75
CA LEU A 854 -11.98 -18.89 -11.87
C LEU A 854 -12.49 -18.66 -13.31
N TYR A 855 -11.93 -19.33 -14.34
CA TYR A 855 -12.23 -19.09 -15.77
C TYR A 855 -12.32 -20.40 -16.59
N SER A 856 -13.40 -20.61 -17.34
CA SER A 856 -13.54 -21.74 -18.29
C SER A 856 -12.50 -21.72 -19.44
N ASN A 857 -11.94 -20.55 -19.73
CA ASN A 857 -11.15 -20.29 -20.94
C ASN A 857 -9.78 -19.64 -20.65
N MET A 858 -9.16 -19.98 -19.52
CA MET A 858 -7.79 -19.59 -19.19
C MET A 858 -6.84 -20.78 -19.24
N GLN A 859 -5.67 -20.58 -19.84
CA GLN A 859 -4.53 -21.50 -19.76
C GLN A 859 -3.38 -20.85 -18.98
N ILE A 860 -2.71 -21.64 -18.15
CA ILE A 860 -1.57 -21.22 -17.33
C ILE A 860 -0.29 -21.87 -17.88
N LEU A 861 0.66 -21.03 -18.29
CA LEU A 861 1.94 -21.41 -18.84
C LEU A 861 3.01 -21.34 -17.75
N SER A 862 3.82 -22.39 -17.64
CA SER A 862 5.02 -22.37 -16.79
C SER A 862 6.15 -21.63 -17.51
N THR A 863 6.79 -20.69 -16.82
CA THR A 863 8.08 -20.12 -17.22
C THR A 863 9.26 -20.98 -16.74
N LEU A 864 9.02 -21.88 -15.79
CA LEU A 864 10.03 -22.76 -15.20
C LEU A 864 10.55 -23.80 -16.22
N GLY A 865 11.79 -24.26 -16.02
CA GLY A 865 12.44 -25.25 -16.88
C GLY A 865 12.83 -24.77 -18.28
N ILE A 866 12.60 -23.50 -18.62
CA ILE A 866 13.05 -22.93 -19.90
C ILE A 866 14.58 -22.83 -19.92
N GLN A 867 15.17 -23.28 -21.02
CA GLN A 867 16.61 -23.27 -21.27
C GLN A 867 16.93 -22.67 -22.65
N PRO A 868 17.91 -21.76 -22.77
CA PRO A 868 18.67 -21.16 -21.67
C PRO A 868 17.79 -20.31 -20.74
N GLY A 869 18.02 -20.46 -19.43
CA GLY A 869 17.42 -19.61 -18.41
C GLY A 869 17.99 -18.18 -18.40
N GLY A 870 17.68 -17.44 -17.35
CA GLY A 870 18.00 -16.01 -17.21
C GLY A 870 17.93 -15.57 -15.75
N GLY A 871 17.68 -14.28 -15.51
CA GLY A 871 17.65 -13.69 -14.16
C GLY A 871 16.40 -12.86 -13.89
N CYS A 872 16.41 -11.61 -14.33
CA CYS A 872 15.19 -10.81 -14.40
C CYS A 872 14.45 -11.04 -15.73
N HIS A 873 15.22 -11.08 -16.82
CA HIS A 873 14.75 -11.32 -18.18
C HIS A 873 15.42 -12.58 -18.74
N TYR A 874 14.77 -13.20 -19.72
CA TYR A 874 15.34 -14.32 -20.49
C TYR A 874 16.16 -13.79 -21.67
N PRO A 875 17.15 -14.56 -22.16
CA PRO A 875 17.75 -14.31 -23.47
C PRO A 875 16.74 -14.60 -24.59
N LEU A 876 17.08 -14.22 -25.83
CA LEU A 876 16.20 -14.36 -26.99
C LEU A 876 15.72 -15.80 -27.18
N GLU A 877 16.62 -16.78 -27.06
CA GLU A 877 16.32 -18.22 -27.18
C GLU A 877 15.36 -18.71 -26.08
N GLY A 878 15.47 -18.16 -24.87
CA GLY A 878 14.54 -18.46 -23.77
C GLY A 878 13.16 -17.87 -24.01
N TRP A 879 13.08 -16.65 -24.57
CA TRP A 879 11.82 -16.06 -25.01
C TRP A 879 11.21 -16.78 -26.23
N SER A 880 12.01 -17.38 -27.12
CA SER A 880 11.48 -18.22 -28.21
C SER A 880 10.67 -19.42 -27.68
N VAL A 881 11.02 -19.97 -26.51
CA VAL A 881 10.21 -21.02 -25.84
C VAL A 881 8.87 -20.47 -25.32
N PHE A 882 8.73 -19.17 -25.01
CA PHE A 882 7.41 -18.58 -24.78
C PHE A 882 6.58 -18.56 -26.06
N ALA A 883 7.16 -18.10 -27.18
CA ALA A 883 6.47 -18.05 -28.47
C ALA A 883 5.97 -19.45 -28.88
N GLU A 884 6.81 -20.48 -28.71
CA GLU A 884 6.47 -21.87 -28.98
C GLU A 884 5.32 -22.39 -28.08
N ARG A 885 5.44 -22.27 -26.75
CA ARG A 885 4.41 -22.76 -25.81
C ARG A 885 3.06 -22.06 -26.01
N ILE A 886 3.04 -20.76 -26.30
CA ILE A 886 1.80 -20.05 -26.64
C ILE A 886 1.28 -20.50 -28.01
N HIS A 887 2.16 -20.67 -29.00
CA HIS A 887 1.77 -21.05 -30.36
C HIS A 887 1.02 -22.38 -30.37
N SER A 888 1.55 -23.43 -29.75
CA SER A 888 0.88 -24.74 -29.68
C SER A 888 -0.48 -24.67 -28.97
N LEU A 889 -0.60 -23.87 -27.90
CA LEU A 889 -1.88 -23.66 -27.23
C LEU A 889 -2.88 -22.93 -28.14
N ILE A 890 -2.46 -21.88 -28.86
CA ILE A 890 -3.31 -21.14 -29.81
C ILE A 890 -3.76 -22.04 -30.99
N GLU A 891 -2.86 -22.85 -31.54
CA GLU A 891 -3.17 -23.82 -32.60
C GLU A 891 -4.30 -24.78 -32.17
N ARG A 892 -4.19 -25.36 -30.96
CA ARG A 892 -5.26 -26.18 -30.36
C ARG A 892 -6.54 -25.38 -30.13
N ASP A 893 -6.42 -24.26 -29.43
CA ASP A 893 -7.56 -23.57 -28.78
C ASP A 893 -8.34 -22.63 -29.69
N LEU A 894 -7.78 -22.23 -30.84
CA LEU A 894 -8.39 -21.31 -31.82
C LEU A 894 -8.38 -21.81 -33.27
N TYR A 895 -7.48 -22.74 -33.64
CA TYR A 895 -7.37 -23.28 -34.99
C TYR A 895 -7.72 -24.78 -35.09
N GLY A 896 -8.01 -25.43 -33.96
CA GLY A 896 -8.52 -26.81 -33.91
C GLY A 896 -7.46 -27.90 -34.08
N GLN A 897 -6.17 -27.61 -33.88
CA GLN A 897 -5.13 -28.64 -33.93
C GLN A 897 -5.33 -29.65 -32.79
N THR A 898 -5.54 -30.92 -33.15
CA THR A 898 -5.63 -32.04 -32.19
C THR A 898 -4.25 -32.53 -31.78
N THR A 899 -4.11 -32.92 -30.52
CA THR A 899 -2.91 -33.54 -29.93
C THR A 899 -3.34 -34.60 -28.92
N ASP A 900 -2.60 -35.71 -28.87
CA ASP A 900 -2.78 -36.75 -27.84
C ASP A 900 -2.01 -36.43 -26.55
N GLU A 901 -1.00 -35.54 -26.63
CA GLU A 901 -0.18 -35.11 -25.49
C GLU A 901 -0.62 -33.74 -24.93
N PRO A 902 -0.53 -33.52 -23.60
CA PRO A 902 -0.83 -32.22 -22.98
C PRO A 902 0.15 -31.12 -23.39
N LEU A 903 -0.36 -29.93 -23.73
CA LEU A 903 0.44 -28.74 -24.10
C LEU A 903 0.68 -27.77 -22.93
N SER A 904 0.17 -28.10 -21.76
CA SER A 904 0.27 -27.33 -20.51
C SER A 904 1.37 -27.86 -19.59
N ALA A 905 1.80 -27.05 -18.64
CA ALA A 905 2.62 -27.52 -17.53
C ALA A 905 1.74 -28.17 -16.44
N PRO A 906 2.15 -29.29 -15.81
CA PRO A 906 1.34 -29.95 -14.80
C PRO A 906 0.95 -29.03 -13.64
N ASN A 907 -0.34 -29.02 -13.28
CA ASN A 907 -0.90 -28.23 -12.19
C ASN A 907 -1.49 -29.12 -11.08
N LEU A 908 -1.17 -28.82 -9.83
CA LEU A 908 -1.69 -29.56 -8.68
C LEU A 908 -3.19 -29.25 -8.48
N LEU A 909 -4.04 -30.27 -8.58
CA LEU A 909 -5.46 -30.15 -8.25
C LEU A 909 -5.63 -30.11 -6.73
N GLN A 910 -5.16 -31.14 -6.03
CA GLN A 910 -5.30 -31.30 -4.58
C GLN A 910 -4.17 -32.13 -3.94
N ALA A 911 -4.02 -31.99 -2.62
CA ALA A 911 -3.11 -32.77 -1.79
C ALA A 911 -3.88 -33.42 -0.62
N TYR A 912 -3.69 -34.73 -0.40
CA TYR A 912 -4.41 -35.46 0.65
C TYR A 912 -3.61 -36.62 1.27
N PHE A 913 -3.90 -36.97 2.52
CA PHE A 913 -3.35 -38.18 3.16
C PHE A 913 -3.95 -39.44 2.53
N VAL A 914 -3.08 -40.40 2.16
CA VAL A 914 -3.48 -41.70 1.55
C VAL A 914 -3.94 -42.70 2.60
N ASP A 915 -3.57 -42.50 3.87
CA ASP A 915 -3.88 -43.41 4.96
C ASP A 915 -4.11 -42.67 6.29
N ALA A 916 -4.86 -43.29 7.19
CA ALA A 916 -5.17 -42.72 8.52
C ALA A 916 -3.95 -42.69 9.47
N ALA A 917 -2.86 -43.40 9.15
CA ALA A 917 -1.59 -43.31 9.89
C ALA A 917 -0.70 -42.15 9.40
N LYS A 918 -1.14 -41.42 8.35
CA LYS A 918 -0.54 -40.22 7.79
C LYS A 918 0.95 -40.36 7.51
N ARG A 919 1.33 -41.48 6.88
CA ARG A 919 2.69 -41.74 6.40
C ARG A 919 2.92 -41.28 4.96
N SER A 920 1.85 -41.13 4.18
CA SER A 920 1.93 -40.72 2.77
C SER A 920 0.95 -39.61 2.41
N ILE A 921 1.40 -38.68 1.56
CA ILE A 921 0.58 -37.62 0.95
C ILE A 921 0.52 -37.88 -0.55
N ALA A 922 -0.69 -38.03 -1.09
CA ALA A 922 -0.94 -38.02 -2.52
C ALA A 922 -1.08 -36.58 -3.02
N LEU A 923 -0.45 -36.31 -4.16
CA LEU A 923 -0.52 -35.08 -4.93
C LEU A 923 -1.14 -35.43 -6.28
N GLU A 924 -2.37 -34.98 -6.52
CA GLU A 924 -3.13 -35.27 -7.74
C GLU A 924 -3.01 -34.08 -8.70
N PHE A 925 -2.46 -34.33 -9.89
CA PHE A 925 -2.25 -33.35 -10.95
C PHE A 925 -3.31 -33.50 -12.06
N ASP A 926 -3.42 -32.48 -12.91
CA ASP A 926 -4.24 -32.50 -14.13
C ASP A 926 -3.71 -33.45 -15.21
N GLN A 927 -2.41 -33.76 -15.21
CA GLN A 927 -1.74 -34.63 -16.19
C GLN A 927 -0.62 -35.49 -15.56
N PRO A 928 -0.12 -36.54 -16.25
CA PRO A 928 0.97 -37.39 -15.76
C PRO A 928 2.29 -36.64 -15.50
N ILE A 929 3.05 -37.12 -14.52
CA ILE A 929 4.31 -36.50 -14.05
C ILE A 929 5.40 -37.55 -13.80
N VAL A 930 6.66 -37.16 -14.06
CA VAL A 930 7.83 -38.01 -13.84
C VAL A 930 8.44 -37.69 -12.47
N TRP A 931 8.62 -38.72 -11.64
CA TRP A 931 9.23 -38.58 -10.32
C TRP A 931 10.70 -39.01 -10.30
N ASP A 932 11.50 -38.27 -9.54
CA ASP A 932 12.87 -38.59 -9.18
C ASP A 932 13.05 -38.34 -7.68
N ASN A 933 13.60 -39.32 -6.94
CA ASN A 933 13.81 -39.19 -5.49
C ASN A 933 14.79 -38.06 -5.12
N ARG A 934 15.61 -37.55 -6.06
CA ARG A 934 16.41 -36.33 -5.89
C ARG A 934 15.58 -35.06 -5.67
N LEU A 935 14.29 -35.09 -5.97
CA LEU A 935 13.36 -33.98 -5.74
C LEU A 935 12.79 -33.93 -4.32
N ALA A 936 13.05 -34.92 -3.46
CA ALA A 936 12.46 -34.99 -2.12
C ALA A 936 12.79 -33.76 -1.22
N SER A 937 13.92 -33.08 -1.45
CA SER A 937 14.29 -31.83 -0.78
C SER A 937 13.46 -30.62 -1.23
N GLU A 938 12.89 -30.64 -2.43
CA GLU A 938 12.13 -29.51 -2.98
C GLU A 938 10.70 -29.42 -2.39
N PHE A 939 10.29 -30.38 -1.56
CA PHE A 939 8.97 -30.42 -0.91
C PHE A 939 9.07 -30.07 0.58
N TYR A 940 8.34 -29.04 0.96
CA TYR A 940 8.32 -28.47 2.31
C TYR A 940 6.98 -28.77 2.98
N ILE A 941 7.03 -29.33 4.19
CA ILE A 941 5.87 -29.82 4.96
C ILE A 941 5.68 -28.90 6.17
N ASP A 942 4.54 -28.19 6.24
CA ASP A 942 4.34 -27.02 7.12
C ASP A 942 5.55 -26.05 7.11
N GLY A 943 6.16 -25.85 5.93
CA GLY A 943 7.31 -24.98 5.71
C GLY A 943 8.69 -25.58 6.01
N ALA A 944 8.75 -26.78 6.61
CA ALA A 944 10.00 -27.47 6.95
C ALA A 944 10.50 -28.41 5.85
N GLU A 945 11.81 -28.37 5.58
CA GLU A 945 12.50 -29.24 4.62
C GLU A 945 12.73 -30.66 5.19
N GLY A 946 13.14 -31.60 4.33
CA GLY A 946 13.64 -32.92 4.75
C GLY A 946 12.59 -33.82 5.40
N ARG A 947 11.30 -33.56 5.15
CA ARG A 947 10.17 -34.34 5.69
C ARG A 947 9.66 -35.42 4.74
N VAL A 948 10.01 -35.33 3.46
CA VAL A 948 9.75 -36.36 2.44
C VAL A 948 10.97 -37.27 2.33
N ALA A 949 10.75 -38.59 2.32
CA ALA A 949 11.80 -39.61 2.22
C ALA A 949 11.97 -40.12 0.78
N SER A 950 10.85 -40.27 0.05
CA SER A 950 10.79 -40.79 -1.31
C SER A 950 9.41 -40.51 -1.92
N GLY A 951 9.23 -40.87 -3.19
CA GLY A 951 7.93 -40.82 -3.86
C GLY A 951 7.74 -41.93 -4.89
N SER A 952 6.50 -42.10 -5.34
CA SER A 952 6.11 -42.97 -6.44
C SER A 952 4.94 -42.36 -7.21
N VAL A 953 4.80 -42.67 -8.50
CA VAL A 953 3.74 -42.15 -9.36
C VAL A 953 2.83 -43.28 -9.85
N SER A 954 1.54 -42.99 -9.94
CA SER A 954 0.53 -43.81 -10.62
C SER A 954 -0.39 -42.90 -11.43
N GLY A 955 -0.13 -42.78 -12.74
CA GLY A 955 -0.81 -41.81 -13.61
C GLY A 955 -0.54 -40.38 -13.14
N ASN A 956 -1.59 -39.59 -12.92
CA ASN A 956 -1.47 -38.20 -12.48
C ASN A 956 -1.20 -38.04 -10.96
N VAL A 957 -1.05 -39.12 -10.20
CA VAL A 957 -0.92 -39.07 -8.74
C VAL A 957 0.50 -39.41 -8.29
N LEU A 958 1.19 -38.43 -7.72
CA LEU A 958 2.46 -38.60 -7.01
C LEU A 958 2.19 -38.84 -5.51
N THR A 959 2.51 -40.03 -5.02
CA THR A 959 2.46 -40.37 -3.60
C THR A 959 3.82 -40.12 -2.96
N LEU A 960 3.92 -39.09 -2.13
CA LEU A 960 5.11 -38.78 -1.32
C LEU A 960 5.07 -39.57 -0.02
N THR A 961 6.13 -40.33 0.25
CA THR A 961 6.34 -41.03 1.52
C THR A 961 7.07 -40.11 2.49
N LEU A 962 6.55 -39.95 3.71
CA LEU A 962 7.13 -39.08 4.73
C LEU A 962 8.16 -39.83 5.59
N VAL A 963 9.16 -39.09 6.10
CA VAL A 963 10.23 -39.63 6.99
C VAL A 963 9.66 -40.17 8.31
N GLY A 964 8.45 -39.75 8.70
CA GLY A 964 7.70 -40.31 9.82
C GLY A 964 6.23 -39.88 9.80
N PRO A 965 5.36 -40.51 10.60
CA PRO A 965 3.96 -40.12 10.70
C PRO A 965 3.85 -38.71 11.27
N THR A 966 3.11 -37.84 10.59
CA THR A 966 2.92 -36.43 10.97
C THR A 966 1.47 -36.01 10.71
N SER A 967 1.05 -34.81 11.12
CA SER A 967 -0.25 -34.24 10.74
C SER A 967 -0.09 -32.82 10.20
N PRO A 968 0.66 -32.65 9.09
CA PRO A 968 0.83 -31.34 8.49
C PRO A 968 -0.49 -30.77 8.01
N LYS A 969 -0.57 -29.44 8.05
CA LYS A 969 -1.72 -28.69 7.52
C LYS A 969 -1.50 -28.31 6.06
N ARG A 970 -0.25 -28.14 5.62
CA ARG A 970 0.12 -27.58 4.31
C ARG A 970 1.36 -28.23 3.69
N ILE A 971 1.42 -28.18 2.37
CA ILE A 971 2.59 -28.55 1.57
C ILE A 971 2.95 -27.43 0.56
N THR A 972 4.25 -27.25 0.34
CA THR A 972 4.83 -26.35 -0.66
C THR A 972 5.81 -27.14 -1.52
N TYR A 973 5.82 -26.88 -2.84
CA TYR A 973 6.82 -27.38 -3.79
C TYR A 973 7.62 -26.21 -4.36
N LEU A 974 8.94 -26.28 -4.20
CA LEU A 974 9.95 -25.41 -4.79
C LEU A 974 9.83 -23.92 -4.38
N LYS A 975 10.37 -23.64 -3.19
CA LYS A 975 10.56 -22.29 -2.63
C LYS A 975 11.58 -21.48 -3.40
N GLU A 976 11.45 -20.15 -3.37
CA GLU A 976 12.39 -19.23 -4.01
C GLU A 976 13.78 -19.12 -3.37
N GLU A 977 13.95 -19.60 -2.13
CA GLU A 977 15.21 -19.47 -1.38
C GLU A 977 16.29 -20.51 -1.73
N SER A 978 15.92 -21.66 -2.32
CA SER A 978 16.77 -22.86 -2.41
C SER A 978 16.75 -23.62 -3.76
N TRP A 979 15.91 -23.18 -4.69
CA TRP A 979 15.59 -23.91 -5.92
C TRP A 979 16.75 -24.11 -6.91
N SER A 980 16.54 -24.99 -7.90
CA SER A 980 17.44 -25.13 -9.04
C SER A 980 16.72 -25.59 -10.31
N GLN A 981 17.08 -25.00 -11.46
CA GLN A 981 16.65 -25.47 -12.79
C GLN A 981 17.00 -26.96 -13.06
N ASN A 982 17.94 -27.54 -12.30
CA ASN A 982 18.36 -28.94 -12.42
C ASN A 982 17.59 -29.90 -11.51
N ARG A 983 16.65 -29.40 -10.69
CA ARG A 983 15.85 -30.18 -9.71
C ARG A 983 14.39 -29.76 -9.79
N LEU A 984 13.75 -30.10 -10.91
CA LEU A 984 12.36 -29.77 -11.20
C LEU A 984 11.53 -31.05 -11.31
N LEU A 985 10.33 -31.04 -10.75
CA LEU A 985 9.27 -31.98 -11.13
C LEU A 985 8.80 -31.63 -12.55
N ILE A 986 8.69 -32.64 -13.42
CA ILE A 986 8.31 -32.48 -14.83
C ILE A 986 7.09 -33.34 -15.17
N GLY A 987 6.32 -32.91 -16.16
CA GLY A 987 5.30 -33.74 -16.81
C GLY A 987 5.95 -34.82 -17.68
N GLU A 988 5.17 -35.84 -18.07
CA GLU A 988 5.61 -36.77 -19.13
C GLU A 988 5.82 -36.04 -20.48
N ASN A 989 5.12 -34.92 -20.69
CA ASN A 989 5.34 -33.97 -21.79
C ASN A 989 6.62 -33.11 -21.67
N GLY A 990 7.51 -33.41 -20.71
CA GLY A 990 8.77 -32.71 -20.50
C GLY A 990 8.67 -31.29 -19.91
N MET A 991 7.47 -30.74 -19.68
CA MET A 991 7.30 -29.40 -19.11
C MET A 991 7.45 -29.40 -17.59
N ALA A 992 8.17 -28.44 -17.03
CA ALA A 992 8.31 -28.29 -15.59
C ALA A 992 6.97 -27.91 -14.93
N ALA A 993 6.56 -28.70 -13.94
CA ALA A 993 5.31 -28.56 -13.20
C ALA A 993 5.21 -27.18 -12.51
N LEU A 994 3.99 -26.66 -12.44
CA LEU A 994 3.70 -25.39 -11.78
C LEU A 994 3.96 -25.49 -10.29
N THR A 995 4.59 -24.44 -9.78
CA THR A 995 5.05 -24.36 -8.40
C THR A 995 3.93 -23.92 -7.47
N PHE A 996 3.81 -24.55 -6.31
CA PHE A 996 2.66 -24.37 -5.42
C PHE A 996 3.10 -24.13 -3.98
N CYS A 997 2.38 -23.28 -3.26
CA CYS A 997 2.76 -22.85 -1.92
C CYS A 997 1.60 -22.94 -0.93
N ASN A 998 1.88 -23.39 0.29
CA ASN A 998 0.92 -23.43 1.40
C ASN A 998 -0.39 -24.20 1.10
N VAL A 999 -0.36 -25.14 0.14
CA VAL A 999 -1.54 -25.90 -0.29
C VAL A 999 -2.05 -26.77 0.85
N PRO A 1000 -3.33 -26.67 1.26
CA PRO A 1000 -3.88 -27.50 2.33
C PRO A 1000 -3.79 -28.99 2.04
N VAL A 1001 -3.42 -29.79 3.05
CA VAL A 1001 -3.46 -31.26 2.98
C VAL A 1001 -4.75 -31.74 3.65
N SER A 1002 -5.66 -32.31 2.86
CA SER A 1002 -6.92 -32.87 3.36
C SER A 1002 -6.78 -34.34 3.79
N MET A 1003 -7.80 -34.90 4.43
CA MET A 1003 -8.00 -36.35 4.43
C MET A 1003 -8.56 -36.75 3.06
N GLN A 1004 -8.19 -37.93 2.55
CA GLN A 1004 -8.84 -38.49 1.37
C GLN A 1004 -10.35 -38.58 1.62
N GLN A 1005 -11.15 -37.94 0.76
CA GLN A 1005 -12.58 -38.16 0.73
C GLN A 1005 -12.84 -39.56 0.15
N GLU A 1006 -13.69 -40.35 0.82
CA GLU A 1006 -14.18 -41.59 0.23
C GLU A 1006 -14.92 -41.24 -1.07
N LYS A 1007 -14.45 -41.76 -2.20
CA LYS A 1007 -15.16 -41.61 -3.48
C LYS A 1007 -16.42 -42.45 -3.44
N HIS A 1008 -17.52 -41.87 -2.96
CA HIS A 1008 -18.86 -42.36 -3.31
C HIS A 1008 -18.97 -42.39 -4.84
N GLN A 1009 -19.38 -43.54 -5.36
CA GLN A 1009 -19.45 -43.87 -6.79
C GLN A 1009 -20.71 -43.27 -7.44
#